data_AF-Q020D0-F1
#
_entry.id   AF-Q020D0-F1
#
_cell.length_a   1.000
_cell.length_b   1.000
_cell.length_c   1.000
_cell.angle_alpha   90.00
_cell.angle_beta   90.00
_cell.angle_gamma   90.00
#
_symmetry.space_group_name_H-M   'P 1'
#
loop_
_entity.id
_entity.type
_entity.pdbx_description
1 polymer ?
#
loop_
_entity_poly.entity_id
_entity_poly.type
_entity_poly.pdbx_seq_one_letter_code
_entity_poly.pdbx_strand_id
1 'polypeptide(L)'
;MPQVKDLLDRRFARDFVGREEELSFLLHTLEPDGPLVVHLYGIPGSGKSTLLDVFGQRARAAGATVLRLDCRGIEPTAAGLLSELSVATGGATGTLEEIALRLGRVGSRVVVVLDTYEVFRLMDSWLRQVFVPLLPDNVRLVLCGREGPVTSWFSAAGWRGFFKAVQLDCLDQRTAMMYLTRAGVPPEQARCLEGLCRGHPLALTLAVSLQGSERTMALSAGIGQRIIEELSRLYVSDISDPQTRLVLEAASVVRRVTLPLLGAMLPDASPLDAQERLRALPFVQADREGLLVHDAVRDALALTLRARNPQGYGSYRRKAYRHFMSGLRTGTPDLWRCIADLLYLLENPVVREAFFPSGAQEYAVEPALPQDEPAILEIIDRHETQATARPLVQWWTRARETFMVTRDRSDKAVGFYCAFDPARYARLQGEDPVVRAWLGHLDQHPVPRRQGSLFLRRWLAAETGEAPSAVQAACWVDLKRKYLELRPHLRRVYLTLRDLAPYAAVAQRLGFEILPACAVQVGGEAYSTAMLDFGPSSVDGWLARLVASELGVDEQGLLDSAARELVLNGKRASLSRLEFGVMEYLQMHIGQAVPRIDLLENVWEQSYDGGSNVVDVVIRALRKKLGDRASVIETVQGVGYRLRREI
;
A
#
# COMPACT_ATOMS: atom_id res chain seq x y z
N MET A 1 -13.03 -12.09 39.35
CA MET A 1 -14.34 -11.52 38.96
C MET A 1 -14.39 -11.42 37.45
N PRO A 2 -15.50 -11.77 36.78
CA PRO A 2 -15.64 -11.55 35.33
C PRO A 2 -15.51 -10.06 35.03
N GLN A 3 -14.72 -9.70 34.03
CA GLN A 3 -14.54 -8.32 33.58
C GLN A 3 -15.74 -7.87 32.74
N VAL A 4 -15.97 -6.56 32.61
CA VAL A 4 -17.00 -6.01 31.70
C VAL A 4 -16.79 -6.51 30.27
N LYS A 5 -15.54 -6.71 29.86
CA LYS A 5 -15.17 -7.35 28.60
C LYS A 5 -15.78 -8.75 28.44
N ASP A 6 -15.74 -9.59 29.48
CA ASP A 6 -16.32 -10.94 29.44
C ASP A 6 -17.85 -10.91 29.29
N LEU A 7 -18.52 -9.87 29.80
CA LEU A 7 -19.96 -9.67 29.62
C LEU A 7 -20.32 -9.19 28.21
N LEU A 8 -19.51 -8.29 27.64
CA LEU A 8 -19.66 -7.82 26.26
C LEU A 8 -19.38 -8.95 25.25
N ASP A 9 -18.34 -9.75 25.48
CA ASP A 9 -17.99 -10.90 24.65
C ASP A 9 -19.09 -11.98 24.69
N ARG A 10 -19.68 -12.24 25.87
CA ARG A 10 -20.83 -13.15 26.00
C ARG A 10 -22.09 -12.64 25.30
N ARG A 11 -22.32 -11.32 25.31
CA ARG A 11 -23.45 -10.71 24.60
C ARG A 11 -23.24 -10.79 23.09
N PHE A 12 -22.05 -10.45 22.61
CA PHE A 12 -21.66 -10.58 21.20
C PHE A 12 -21.77 -12.02 20.68
N ALA A 13 -21.32 -13.01 21.46
CA ALA A 13 -21.46 -14.42 21.12
C ALA A 13 -22.92 -14.90 21.12
N ARG A 14 -23.82 -14.28 21.91
CA ARG A 14 -25.27 -14.52 21.85
C ARG A 14 -25.94 -13.86 20.65
N ASP A 15 -25.44 -12.72 20.20
CA ASP A 15 -25.96 -11.96 19.08
C ASP A 15 -25.45 -12.49 17.73
N PHE A 16 -24.43 -13.35 17.73
CA PHE A 16 -23.97 -14.10 16.55
C PHE A 16 -25.05 -15.10 16.09
N VAL A 17 -25.43 -15.02 14.81
CA VAL A 17 -26.49 -15.85 14.20
C VAL A 17 -25.95 -16.51 12.93
N GLY A 18 -26.11 -17.83 12.85
CA GLY A 18 -25.64 -18.63 11.72
C GLY A 18 -24.13 -18.88 11.74
N ARG A 19 -23.60 -19.38 10.62
CA ARG A 19 -22.17 -19.65 10.41
C ARG A 19 -21.54 -20.76 11.26
N GLU A 20 -22.36 -21.65 11.82
CA GLU A 20 -21.83 -22.73 12.66
C GLU A 20 -21.02 -23.75 11.85
N GLU A 21 -21.32 -23.94 10.57
CA GLU A 21 -20.50 -24.78 9.69
C GLU A 21 -19.12 -24.17 9.45
N GLU A 22 -19.06 -22.90 9.05
CA GLU A 22 -17.80 -22.17 8.81
C GLU A 22 -16.97 -22.04 10.10
N LEU A 23 -17.63 -21.81 11.24
CA LEU A 23 -16.98 -21.78 12.55
C LEU A 23 -16.45 -23.15 12.96
N SER A 24 -17.19 -24.23 12.67
CA SER A 24 -16.73 -25.60 12.89
C SER A 24 -15.47 -25.89 12.08
N PHE A 25 -15.42 -25.50 10.80
CA PHE A 25 -14.22 -25.65 9.98
C PHE A 25 -13.01 -24.89 10.54
N LEU A 26 -13.21 -23.69 11.07
CA LEU A 26 -12.14 -22.93 11.72
C LEU A 26 -11.69 -23.61 13.03
N LEU A 27 -12.61 -24.08 13.86
CA LEU A 27 -12.27 -24.76 15.12
C LEU A 27 -11.56 -26.09 14.89
N HIS A 28 -11.83 -26.79 13.79
CA HIS A 28 -11.12 -28.00 13.41
C HIS A 28 -9.61 -27.76 13.21
N THR A 29 -9.16 -26.52 12.94
CA THR A 29 -7.71 -26.19 12.92
C THR A 29 -7.00 -26.45 14.24
N LEU A 30 -7.72 -26.49 15.36
CA LEU A 30 -7.16 -26.73 16.68
C LEU A 30 -6.81 -28.20 16.89
N GLU A 31 -7.43 -29.10 16.12
CA GLU A 31 -7.26 -30.54 16.22
C GLU A 31 -5.94 -31.00 15.56
N PRO A 32 -5.30 -32.08 16.04
CA PRO A 32 -4.04 -32.57 15.49
C PRO A 32 -4.12 -32.95 14.00
N ASP A 33 -5.23 -33.56 13.59
CA ASP A 33 -5.57 -33.98 12.21
C ASP A 33 -6.26 -32.89 11.39
N GLY A 34 -6.51 -31.72 11.99
CA GLY A 34 -7.06 -30.56 11.30
C GLY A 34 -6.12 -29.97 10.24
N PRO A 35 -6.65 -29.13 9.33
CA PRO A 35 -5.86 -28.50 8.28
C PRO A 35 -4.79 -27.58 8.86
N LEU A 36 -3.60 -27.57 8.26
CA LEU A 36 -2.51 -26.65 8.62
C LEU A 36 -2.84 -25.21 8.24
N VAL A 37 -3.54 -25.04 7.12
CA VAL A 37 -3.92 -23.74 6.55
C VAL A 37 -5.39 -23.72 6.18
N VAL A 38 -6.12 -22.74 6.69
CA VAL A 38 -7.51 -22.45 6.27
C VAL A 38 -7.55 -21.09 5.58
N HIS A 39 -8.16 -21.03 4.39
CA HIS A 39 -8.44 -19.78 3.71
C HIS A 39 -9.93 -19.46 3.78
N LEU A 40 -10.30 -18.48 4.59
CA LEU A 40 -11.62 -17.89 4.68
C LEU A 40 -11.76 -16.72 3.70
N TYR A 41 -12.68 -16.81 2.75
CA TYR A 41 -12.86 -15.74 1.74
C TYR A 41 -14.34 -15.42 1.49
N GLY A 42 -14.63 -14.25 0.92
CA GLY A 42 -16.00 -13.88 0.56
C GLY A 42 -16.18 -12.39 0.34
N ILE A 43 -17.38 -11.98 -0.08
CA ILE A 43 -17.68 -10.60 -0.46
C ILE A 43 -17.46 -9.59 0.70
N PRO A 44 -17.17 -8.31 0.43
CA PRO A 44 -17.07 -7.28 1.45
C PRO A 44 -18.33 -7.22 2.33
N GLY A 45 -18.18 -7.11 3.65
CA GLY A 45 -19.32 -7.07 4.57
C GLY A 45 -20.08 -8.39 4.77
N SER A 46 -19.52 -9.53 4.34
CA SER A 46 -20.07 -10.87 4.60
C SER A 46 -19.95 -11.36 6.05
N GLY A 47 -19.29 -10.60 6.93
CA GLY A 47 -19.13 -10.95 8.35
C GLY A 47 -17.86 -11.74 8.69
N LYS A 48 -16.85 -11.76 7.79
CA LYS A 48 -15.56 -12.45 8.03
C LYS A 48 -14.89 -12.03 9.34
N SER A 49 -14.74 -10.73 9.58
CA SER A 49 -14.11 -10.22 10.81
C SER A 49 -14.88 -10.64 12.06
N THR A 50 -16.22 -10.59 12.01
CA THR A 50 -17.10 -11.07 13.10
C THR A 50 -16.91 -12.56 13.36
N LEU A 51 -16.82 -13.38 12.31
CA LEU A 51 -16.56 -14.82 12.44
C LEU A 51 -15.17 -15.08 13.05
N LEU A 52 -14.14 -14.34 12.64
CA LEU A 52 -12.80 -14.44 13.21
C LEU A 52 -12.75 -14.01 14.69
N ASP A 53 -13.54 -13.02 15.09
CA ASP A 53 -13.65 -12.61 16.50
C ASP A 53 -14.25 -13.73 17.35
N VAL A 54 -15.36 -14.33 16.90
CA VAL A 54 -16.00 -15.46 17.59
C VAL A 54 -15.08 -16.68 17.62
N PHE A 55 -14.42 -17.01 16.50
CA PHE A 55 -13.42 -18.06 16.44
C PHE A 55 -12.29 -17.81 17.44
N GLY A 56 -11.71 -16.60 17.44
CA GLY A 56 -10.63 -16.24 18.35
C GLY A 56 -11.02 -16.34 19.82
N GLN A 57 -12.28 -16.03 20.18
CA GLN A 57 -12.80 -16.23 21.53
C GLN A 57 -12.92 -17.73 21.87
N ARG A 58 -13.57 -18.53 21.01
CA ARG A 58 -13.77 -19.98 21.24
C ARG A 58 -12.44 -20.75 21.27
N ALA A 59 -11.50 -20.40 20.39
CA ALA A 59 -10.17 -21.02 20.33
C ALA A 59 -9.33 -20.71 21.58
N ARG A 60 -9.35 -19.47 22.08
CA ARG A 60 -8.69 -19.12 23.36
C ARG A 60 -9.34 -19.81 24.55
N ALA A 61 -10.66 -19.95 24.55
CA ALA A 61 -11.38 -20.72 25.58
C ALA A 61 -11.00 -22.21 25.56
N ALA A 62 -10.66 -22.76 24.39
CA ALA A 62 -10.12 -24.11 24.21
C ALA A 62 -8.61 -24.22 24.53
N GLY A 63 -7.96 -23.14 24.99
CA GLY A 63 -6.56 -23.13 25.40
C GLY A 63 -5.53 -22.85 24.28
N ALA A 64 -5.98 -22.49 23.07
CA ALA A 64 -5.09 -22.12 21.98
C ALA A 64 -4.64 -20.65 22.06
N THR A 65 -3.43 -20.35 21.61
CA THR A 65 -2.95 -18.97 21.45
C THR A 65 -3.29 -18.46 20.05
N VAL A 66 -4.11 -17.41 19.96
CA VAL A 66 -4.53 -16.82 18.67
C VAL A 66 -3.87 -15.46 18.46
N LEU A 67 -2.97 -15.40 17.47
CA LEU A 67 -2.27 -14.20 17.01
C LEU A 67 -2.94 -13.66 15.74
N ARG A 68 -3.79 -12.63 15.86
CA ARG A 68 -4.43 -11.98 14.71
C ARG A 68 -3.65 -10.75 14.28
N LEU A 69 -3.25 -10.73 13.01
CA LEU A 69 -2.50 -9.67 12.35
C LEU A 69 -3.36 -9.06 11.23
N ASP A 70 -3.45 -7.73 11.18
CA ASP A 70 -4.07 -7.02 10.05
C ASP A 70 -3.01 -6.73 8.99
N CYS A 71 -3.08 -7.43 7.86
CA CYS A 71 -2.10 -7.32 6.78
C CYS A 71 -2.02 -5.91 6.19
N ARG A 72 -3.05 -5.06 6.33
CA ARG A 72 -2.99 -3.67 5.85
C ARG A 72 -1.99 -2.81 6.61
N GLY A 73 -1.63 -3.21 7.83
CA GLY A 73 -0.65 -2.53 8.66
C GLY A 73 0.79 -3.02 8.46
N ILE A 74 0.99 -4.08 7.66
CA ILE A 74 2.25 -4.80 7.55
C ILE A 74 2.80 -4.61 6.15
N GLU A 75 4.10 -4.33 6.07
CA GLU A 75 4.76 -4.23 4.77
C GLU A 75 4.66 -5.58 4.04
N PRO A 76 4.20 -5.62 2.78
CA PRO A 76 3.96 -6.85 2.03
C PRO A 76 5.28 -7.44 1.52
N THR A 77 6.22 -7.66 2.44
CA THR A 77 7.54 -8.27 2.26
C THR A 77 7.78 -9.30 3.35
N ALA A 78 8.67 -10.27 3.10
CA ALA A 78 9.04 -11.26 4.11
C ALA A 78 9.54 -10.59 5.40
N ALA A 79 10.38 -9.57 5.27
CA ALA A 79 10.89 -8.81 6.41
C ALA A 79 9.77 -8.11 7.20
N GLY A 80 8.78 -7.53 6.52
CA GLY A 80 7.62 -6.89 7.14
C GLY A 80 6.82 -7.84 8.01
N LEU A 81 6.47 -9.02 7.48
CA LEU A 81 5.74 -10.04 8.25
C LEU A 81 6.57 -10.58 9.43
N LEU A 82 7.86 -10.85 9.22
CA LEU A 82 8.75 -11.33 10.28
C LEU A 82 8.92 -10.31 11.41
N SER A 83 8.98 -9.02 11.08
CA SER A 83 9.00 -7.93 12.06
C SER A 83 7.72 -7.92 12.90
N GLU A 84 6.55 -7.98 12.25
CA GLU A 84 5.26 -7.98 12.96
C GLU A 84 5.09 -9.23 13.84
N LEU A 85 5.50 -10.41 13.36
CA LEU A 85 5.49 -11.63 14.16
C LEU A 85 6.45 -11.57 15.35
N SER A 86 7.61 -10.90 15.21
CA SER A 86 8.53 -10.67 16.32
C SER A 86 7.87 -9.84 17.42
N VAL A 87 7.19 -8.75 17.04
CA VAL A 87 6.41 -7.91 17.96
C VAL A 87 5.29 -8.71 18.61
N ALA A 88 4.52 -9.47 17.82
CA ALA A 88 3.39 -10.27 18.31
C ALA A 88 3.80 -11.40 19.26
N THR A 89 5.04 -11.89 19.16
CA THR A 89 5.61 -12.92 20.03
C THR A 89 6.46 -12.35 21.17
N GLY A 90 6.60 -11.02 21.28
CA GLY A 90 7.33 -10.34 22.35
C GLY A 90 8.85 -10.46 22.26
N GLY A 91 9.40 -10.74 21.07
CA GLY A 91 10.84 -10.94 20.84
C GLY A 91 11.48 -9.88 19.93
N ALA A 92 12.81 -9.82 19.94
CA ALA A 92 13.58 -9.01 18.98
C ALA A 92 13.40 -9.54 17.54
N THR A 93 13.68 -8.71 16.53
CA THR A 93 13.75 -9.19 15.15
C THR A 93 14.77 -10.33 15.03
N GLY A 94 14.44 -11.35 14.25
CA GLY A 94 15.24 -12.56 14.11
C GLY A 94 15.09 -13.18 12.72
N THR A 95 15.81 -14.27 12.46
CA THR A 95 15.65 -15.02 11.21
C THR A 95 14.28 -15.69 11.16
N LEU A 96 13.90 -16.16 9.96
CA LEU A 96 12.65 -16.90 9.77
C LEU A 96 12.56 -18.13 10.69
N GLU A 97 13.65 -18.88 10.81
CA GLU A 97 13.75 -20.07 11.65
C GLU A 97 13.61 -19.73 13.14
N GLU A 98 14.24 -18.63 13.59
CA GLU A 98 14.12 -18.17 14.97
C GLU A 98 12.67 -17.77 15.30
N ILE A 99 12.00 -17.09 14.38
CA ILE A 99 10.60 -16.65 14.55
C ILE A 99 9.66 -17.85 14.52
N ALA A 100 9.85 -18.81 13.61
CA ALA A 100 9.07 -20.04 13.55
C ALA A 100 9.20 -20.85 14.85
N LEU A 101 10.42 -21.00 15.38
CA LEU A 101 10.67 -21.67 16.65
C LEU A 101 10.00 -20.94 17.83
N ARG A 102 10.06 -19.60 17.85
CA ARG A 102 9.39 -18.80 18.88
C ARG A 102 7.89 -18.97 18.82
N LEU A 103 7.27 -18.92 17.64
CA LEU A 103 5.84 -19.16 17.44
C LEU A 103 5.42 -20.49 18.07
N GLY A 104 6.17 -21.57 17.83
CA GLY A 104 5.88 -22.88 18.44
C GLY A 104 5.97 -22.92 19.97
N ARG A 105 6.65 -21.95 20.60
CA ARG A 105 6.82 -21.85 22.06
C ARG A 105 5.79 -20.95 22.74
N VAL A 106 5.02 -20.16 21.98
CA VAL A 106 4.02 -19.22 22.56
C VAL A 106 2.80 -19.93 23.12
N GLY A 107 2.55 -21.19 22.74
CA GLY A 107 1.44 -21.97 23.27
C GLY A 107 1.49 -23.43 22.80
N SER A 108 0.66 -24.28 23.40
CA SER A 108 0.53 -25.69 23.00
C SER A 108 -0.10 -25.85 21.62
N ARG A 109 -1.02 -24.95 21.25
CA ARG A 109 -1.59 -24.81 19.90
C ARG A 109 -1.60 -23.32 19.55
N VAL A 110 -1.00 -22.94 18.44
CA VAL A 110 -0.90 -21.54 18.01
C VAL A 110 -1.58 -21.35 16.68
N VAL A 111 -2.48 -20.38 16.59
CA VAL A 111 -3.15 -20.00 15.33
C VAL A 111 -2.75 -18.58 14.97
N VAL A 112 -2.06 -18.44 13.84
CA VAL A 112 -1.77 -17.15 13.24
C VAL A 112 -2.89 -16.82 12.26
N VAL A 113 -3.58 -15.70 12.47
CA VAL A 113 -4.65 -15.21 11.58
C VAL A 113 -4.11 -14.01 10.81
N LEU A 114 -4.05 -14.13 9.48
CA LEU A 114 -3.71 -13.05 8.56
C LEU A 114 -5.00 -12.48 7.98
N ASP A 115 -5.46 -11.36 8.52
CA ASP A 115 -6.70 -10.69 8.09
C ASP A 115 -6.41 -9.64 7.01
N THR A 116 -7.35 -9.46 6.08
CA THR A 116 -7.12 -8.72 4.83
C THR A 116 -5.95 -9.28 4.00
N TYR A 117 -5.92 -10.61 3.86
CA TYR A 117 -4.84 -11.37 3.22
C TYR A 117 -4.57 -10.96 1.76
N GLU A 118 -5.53 -10.34 1.07
CA GLU A 118 -5.33 -9.82 -0.29
C GLU A 118 -4.11 -8.88 -0.41
N VAL A 119 -3.70 -8.20 0.67
CA VAL A 119 -2.49 -7.35 0.69
C VAL A 119 -1.22 -8.16 0.52
N PHE A 120 -1.20 -9.42 0.99
CA PHE A 120 -0.06 -10.33 0.93
C PHE A 120 -0.09 -11.24 -0.30
N ARG A 121 -0.95 -11.00 -1.28
CA ARG A 121 -1.09 -11.88 -2.45
C ARG A 121 0.24 -12.17 -3.15
N LEU A 122 1.11 -11.17 -3.30
CA LEU A 122 2.43 -11.36 -3.90
C LEU A 122 3.39 -12.18 -3.05
N MET A 123 3.15 -12.26 -1.74
CA MET A 123 3.88 -13.09 -0.81
C MET A 123 3.30 -14.50 -0.72
N ASP A 124 2.20 -14.82 -1.40
CA ASP A 124 1.51 -16.11 -1.30
C ASP A 124 2.45 -17.28 -1.59
N SER A 125 3.29 -17.14 -2.62
CA SER A 125 4.31 -18.13 -2.96
C SER A 125 5.32 -18.32 -1.83
N TRP A 126 5.89 -17.23 -1.31
CA TRP A 126 6.84 -17.28 -0.21
C TRP A 126 6.20 -17.87 1.06
N LEU A 127 4.94 -17.53 1.35
CA LEU A 127 4.19 -18.09 2.46
C LEU A 127 4.03 -19.61 2.30
N ARG A 128 3.61 -20.06 1.12
CA ARG A 128 3.38 -21.47 0.81
C ARG A 128 4.67 -22.29 0.74
N GLN A 129 5.72 -21.77 0.10
CA GLN A 129 6.93 -22.55 -0.19
C GLN A 129 8.00 -22.44 0.89
N VAL A 130 7.98 -21.37 1.69
CA VAL A 130 9.05 -21.07 2.65
C VAL A 130 8.51 -20.94 4.07
N PHE A 131 7.57 -20.02 4.30
CA PHE A 131 7.11 -19.72 5.67
C PHE A 131 6.39 -20.90 6.31
N VAL A 132 5.30 -21.40 5.72
CA VAL A 132 4.47 -22.45 6.32
C VAL A 132 5.23 -23.78 6.47
N PRO A 133 6.04 -24.24 5.49
CA PRO A 133 6.85 -25.44 5.65
C PRO A 133 7.87 -25.40 6.79
N LEU A 134 8.29 -24.20 7.23
CA LEU A 134 9.20 -24.01 8.36
C LEU A 134 8.48 -23.90 9.71
N LEU A 135 7.15 -23.80 9.73
CA LEU A 135 6.40 -23.70 10.97
C LEU A 135 6.38 -25.04 11.73
N PRO A 136 6.49 -25.01 13.07
CA PRO A 136 6.26 -26.19 13.89
C PRO A 136 4.84 -26.78 13.70
N ASP A 137 4.70 -28.08 13.93
CA ASP A 137 3.45 -28.83 13.78
C ASP A 137 2.33 -28.41 14.74
N ASN A 138 2.64 -27.59 15.75
CA ASN A 138 1.65 -27.00 16.66
C ASN A 138 1.13 -25.64 16.20
N VAL A 139 1.71 -25.06 15.14
CA VAL A 139 1.30 -23.78 14.55
C VAL A 139 0.35 -24.02 13.36
N ARG A 140 -0.67 -23.18 13.24
CA ARG A 140 -1.71 -23.22 12.21
C ARG A 140 -1.89 -21.82 11.62
N LEU A 141 -2.32 -21.74 10.37
CA LEU A 141 -2.52 -20.48 9.67
C LEU A 141 -3.97 -20.34 9.22
N VAL A 142 -4.58 -19.18 9.48
CA VAL A 142 -5.87 -18.78 8.92
C VAL A 142 -5.65 -17.55 8.06
N LEU A 143 -5.85 -17.71 6.75
CA LEU A 143 -5.82 -16.64 5.75
C LEU A 143 -7.24 -16.11 5.59
N CYS A 144 -7.46 -14.82 5.81
CA CYS A 144 -8.78 -14.21 5.67
C CYS A 144 -8.73 -13.06 4.68
N GLY A 145 -9.48 -13.17 3.59
CA GLY A 145 -9.48 -12.15 2.54
C GLY A 145 -10.80 -12.05 1.79
N ARG A 146 -10.81 -11.22 0.74
CA ARG A 146 -11.98 -11.08 -0.14
C ARG A 146 -12.04 -12.13 -1.23
N GLU A 147 -10.88 -12.61 -1.65
CA GLU A 147 -10.71 -13.46 -2.83
C GLU A 147 -10.40 -14.89 -2.44
N GLY A 148 -10.79 -15.83 -3.31
CA GLY A 148 -10.45 -17.23 -3.12
C GLY A 148 -8.93 -17.48 -3.19
N PRO A 149 -8.46 -18.61 -2.63
CA PRO A 149 -7.06 -19.02 -2.75
C PRO A 149 -6.62 -19.21 -4.20
N VAL A 150 -5.35 -18.92 -4.46
CA VAL A 150 -4.72 -19.33 -5.72
C VAL A 150 -4.71 -20.86 -5.80
N THR A 151 -4.85 -21.38 -7.02
CA THR A 151 -5.00 -22.81 -7.31
C THR A 151 -3.81 -23.67 -6.85
N SER A 152 -2.61 -23.09 -6.79
CA SER A 152 -1.39 -23.77 -6.33
C SER A 152 -1.50 -24.30 -4.88
N TRP A 153 -2.41 -23.76 -4.06
CA TRP A 153 -2.73 -24.34 -2.74
C TRP A 153 -3.43 -25.71 -2.83
N PHE A 154 -4.13 -25.99 -3.93
CA PHE A 154 -4.83 -27.28 -4.14
C PHE A 154 -4.03 -28.24 -5.02
N SER A 155 -3.33 -27.74 -6.03
CA SER A 155 -2.66 -28.56 -7.05
C SER A 155 -1.28 -29.07 -6.61
N ALA A 156 -0.54 -28.30 -5.80
CA ALA A 156 0.78 -28.70 -5.35
C ALA A 156 0.72 -29.96 -4.46
N ALA A 157 1.49 -30.99 -4.84
CA ALA A 157 1.40 -32.33 -4.25
C ALA A 157 1.55 -32.36 -2.72
N GLY A 158 2.29 -31.41 -2.14
CA GLY A 158 2.51 -31.29 -0.68
C GLY A 158 1.35 -30.71 0.13
N TRP A 159 0.31 -30.14 -0.50
CA TRP A 159 -0.78 -29.43 0.21
C TRP A 159 -2.09 -30.20 0.32
N ARG A 160 -2.21 -31.33 -0.38
CA ARG A 160 -3.42 -32.17 -0.32
C ARG A 160 -3.67 -32.63 1.11
N GLY A 161 -4.87 -32.32 1.63
CA GLY A 161 -5.27 -32.65 3.00
C GLY A 161 -4.83 -31.65 4.07
N PHE A 162 -3.86 -30.77 3.79
CA PHE A 162 -3.37 -29.76 4.74
C PHE A 162 -3.96 -28.37 4.53
N PHE A 163 -4.59 -28.13 3.37
CA PHE A 163 -5.22 -26.87 3.01
C PHE A 163 -6.74 -27.01 2.90
N LYS A 164 -7.49 -26.05 3.47
CA LYS A 164 -8.96 -25.97 3.35
C LYS A 164 -9.39 -24.56 2.96
N ALA A 165 -10.24 -24.44 1.96
CA ALA A 165 -10.89 -23.18 1.59
C ALA A 165 -12.33 -23.15 2.14
N VAL A 166 -12.74 -22.01 2.69
CA VAL A 166 -14.08 -21.77 3.24
C VAL A 166 -14.61 -20.47 2.64
N GLN A 167 -15.66 -20.57 1.82
CA GLN A 167 -16.35 -19.42 1.25
C GLN A 167 -17.44 -18.92 2.21
N LEU A 168 -17.48 -17.61 2.43
CA LEU A 168 -18.48 -16.94 3.24
C LEU A 168 -19.45 -16.19 2.33
N ASP A 169 -20.55 -16.86 1.98
CA ASP A 169 -21.63 -16.32 1.14
C ASP A 169 -22.53 -15.35 1.92
N CYS A 170 -23.65 -14.89 1.36
CA CYS A 170 -24.68 -14.20 2.15
C CYS A 170 -25.33 -15.16 3.16
N LEU A 171 -25.97 -14.62 4.20
CA LEU A 171 -26.77 -15.44 5.12
C LEU A 171 -27.97 -16.00 4.35
N ASP A 172 -28.32 -17.25 4.61
CA ASP A 172 -29.57 -17.79 4.09
C ASP A 172 -30.78 -17.02 4.68
N GLN A 173 -31.93 -17.15 4.01
CA GLN A 173 -33.15 -16.44 4.38
C GLN A 173 -33.56 -16.70 5.85
N ARG A 174 -33.42 -17.94 6.33
CA ARG A 174 -33.79 -18.32 7.69
C ARG A 174 -32.92 -17.60 8.71
N THR A 175 -31.62 -17.56 8.46
CA THR A 175 -30.59 -16.96 9.30
C THR A 175 -30.70 -15.45 9.30
N ALA A 176 -30.94 -14.83 8.14
CA ALA A 176 -31.22 -13.40 8.02
C ALA A 176 -32.48 -12.99 8.81
N MET A 177 -33.55 -13.79 8.72
CA MET A 177 -34.78 -13.56 9.48
C MET A 177 -34.56 -13.67 11.00
N MET A 178 -33.78 -14.67 11.43
CA MET A 178 -33.40 -14.81 12.84
C MET A 178 -32.59 -13.61 13.33
N TYR A 179 -31.65 -13.12 12.52
CA TYR A 179 -30.87 -11.91 12.83
C TYR A 179 -31.78 -10.69 13.03
N LEU A 180 -32.70 -10.43 12.10
CA LEU A 180 -33.65 -9.31 12.17
C LEU A 180 -34.58 -9.42 13.39
N THR A 181 -35.07 -10.63 13.67
CA THR A 181 -35.92 -10.89 14.84
C THR A 181 -35.19 -10.61 16.15
N ARG A 182 -33.92 -11.05 16.28
CA ARG A 182 -33.10 -10.78 17.47
C ARG A 182 -32.77 -9.30 17.61
N ALA A 183 -32.65 -8.57 16.51
CA ALA A 183 -32.49 -7.13 16.49
C ALA A 183 -33.77 -6.36 16.87
N GLY A 184 -34.87 -7.05 17.19
CA GLY A 184 -36.13 -6.45 17.62
C GLY A 184 -36.99 -5.91 16.47
N VAL A 185 -36.69 -6.28 15.22
CA VAL A 185 -37.47 -5.83 14.05
C VAL A 185 -38.82 -6.56 13.99
N PRO A 186 -39.95 -5.86 13.83
CA PRO A 186 -41.26 -6.47 13.68
C PRO A 186 -41.34 -7.45 12.49
N PRO A 187 -42.11 -8.56 12.57
CA PRO A 187 -42.09 -9.62 11.55
C PRO A 187 -42.39 -9.16 10.11
N GLU A 188 -43.30 -8.19 9.92
CA GLU A 188 -43.64 -7.68 8.60
C GLU A 188 -42.50 -6.86 7.98
N GLN A 189 -41.87 -6.00 8.80
CA GLN A 189 -40.69 -5.23 8.39
C GLN A 189 -39.49 -6.15 8.14
N ALA A 190 -39.31 -7.19 8.97
CA ALA A 190 -38.22 -8.14 8.83
C ALA A 190 -38.27 -8.88 7.47
N ARG A 191 -39.47 -9.26 6.99
CA ARG A 191 -39.63 -9.85 5.64
C ARG A 191 -39.24 -8.89 4.53
N CYS A 192 -39.63 -7.62 4.65
CA CYS A 192 -39.26 -6.61 3.65
C CYS A 192 -37.74 -6.38 3.62
N LEU A 193 -37.13 -6.20 4.79
CA LEU A 193 -35.69 -5.98 4.91
C LEU A 193 -34.87 -7.19 4.43
N GLU A 194 -35.33 -8.41 4.68
CA GLU A 194 -34.70 -9.63 4.16
C GLU A 194 -34.74 -9.67 2.64
N GLY A 195 -35.90 -9.41 2.02
CA GLY A 195 -36.04 -9.35 0.56
C GLY A 195 -35.19 -8.25 -0.10
N LEU A 196 -35.02 -7.12 0.59
CA LEU A 196 -34.20 -5.99 0.14
C LEU A 196 -32.70 -6.29 0.26
N CYS A 197 -32.25 -6.80 1.40
CA CYS A 197 -30.83 -7.03 1.71
C CYS A 197 -30.31 -8.38 1.20
N ARG A 198 -31.21 -9.33 0.88
CA ARG A 198 -30.92 -10.70 0.41
C ARG A 198 -29.83 -11.39 1.23
N GLY A 199 -29.98 -11.32 2.55
CA GLY A 199 -29.06 -11.96 3.49
C GLY A 199 -27.67 -11.31 3.63
N HIS A 200 -27.41 -10.16 3.00
CA HIS A 200 -26.13 -9.48 3.13
C HIS A 200 -25.96 -8.88 4.54
N PRO A 201 -24.97 -9.31 5.35
CA PRO A 201 -24.89 -8.92 6.77
C PRO A 201 -24.72 -7.42 7.02
N LEU A 202 -23.83 -6.74 6.27
CA LEU A 202 -23.68 -5.29 6.39
C LEU A 202 -24.97 -4.53 6.02
N ALA A 203 -25.63 -4.91 4.92
CA ALA A 203 -26.89 -4.28 4.52
C ALA A 203 -27.99 -4.48 5.58
N LEU A 204 -28.10 -5.68 6.15
CA LEU A 204 -29.01 -5.95 7.27
C LEU A 204 -28.69 -5.08 8.48
N THR A 205 -27.41 -4.91 8.81
CA THR A 205 -26.96 -4.06 9.93
C THR A 205 -27.32 -2.59 9.70
N LEU A 206 -27.06 -2.06 8.50
CA LEU A 206 -27.42 -0.70 8.13
C LEU A 206 -28.94 -0.49 8.15
N ALA A 207 -29.70 -1.43 7.57
CA ALA A 207 -31.16 -1.37 7.54
C ALA A 207 -31.78 -1.43 8.94
N VAL A 208 -31.26 -2.28 9.83
CA VAL A 208 -31.65 -2.31 11.24
C VAL A 208 -31.32 -0.99 11.93
N SER A 209 -30.22 -0.33 11.59
CA SER A 209 -29.84 0.93 12.23
C SER A 209 -30.71 2.12 11.77
N LEU A 210 -31.54 1.94 10.72
CA LEU A 210 -32.43 2.95 10.13
C LEU A 210 -33.89 2.85 10.64
N GLN A 211 -34.17 2.11 11.72
CA GLN A 211 -35.57 1.82 12.13
C GLN A 211 -36.45 3.07 12.18
N GLY A 212 -37.59 3.03 11.48
CA GLY A 212 -38.63 4.06 11.54
C GLY A 212 -38.61 5.11 10.41
N SER A 213 -37.65 5.09 9.48
CA SER A 213 -37.73 5.98 8.31
C SER A 213 -38.62 5.36 7.22
N GLU A 214 -39.74 6.01 6.90
CA GLU A 214 -40.60 5.65 5.73
C GLU A 214 -39.77 5.50 4.43
N ARG A 215 -38.63 6.19 4.36
CA ARG A 215 -37.66 6.17 3.27
C ARG A 215 -36.97 4.82 3.06
N THR A 216 -36.68 4.08 4.11
CA THR A 216 -36.07 2.73 3.99
C THR A 216 -37.06 1.74 3.37
N MET A 217 -38.34 1.89 3.72
CA MET A 217 -39.44 1.08 3.19
C MET A 217 -39.85 1.46 1.76
N ALA A 218 -39.51 2.67 1.31
CA ALA A 218 -39.74 3.15 -0.06
C ALA A 218 -38.69 2.66 -1.08
N LEU A 219 -37.60 2.02 -0.63
CA LEU A 219 -36.61 1.44 -1.52
C LEU A 219 -37.23 0.26 -2.30
N SER A 220 -37.17 0.32 -3.64
CA SER A 220 -37.77 -0.69 -4.49
C SER A 220 -36.94 -1.97 -4.59
N ALA A 221 -37.62 -3.10 -4.78
CA ALA A 221 -36.99 -4.38 -5.12
C ALA A 221 -36.32 -4.26 -6.52
N GLY A 222 -35.00 -4.04 -6.54
CA GLY A 222 -34.25 -3.81 -7.78
C GLY A 222 -32.86 -3.20 -7.58
N ILE A 223 -32.59 -2.61 -6.42
CA ILE A 223 -31.32 -1.94 -6.06
C ILE A 223 -30.23 -2.95 -5.66
N GLY A 224 -30.38 -4.24 -6.01
CA GLY A 224 -29.63 -5.36 -5.41
C GLY A 224 -28.11 -5.17 -5.31
N GLN A 225 -27.44 -4.64 -6.33
CA GLN A 225 -25.99 -4.40 -6.30
C GLN A 225 -25.57 -3.09 -5.63
N ARG A 226 -26.47 -2.10 -5.49
CA ARG A 226 -26.20 -0.78 -4.88
C ARG A 226 -26.81 -0.62 -3.49
N ILE A 227 -27.32 -1.68 -2.90
CA ILE A 227 -28.07 -1.60 -1.64
C ILE A 227 -27.23 -1.01 -0.50
N ILE A 228 -25.93 -1.34 -0.43
CA ILE A 228 -25.03 -0.78 0.57
C ILE A 228 -24.82 0.73 0.33
N GLU A 229 -24.67 1.16 -0.92
CA GLU A 229 -24.50 2.57 -1.27
C GLU A 229 -25.73 3.39 -0.87
N GLU A 230 -26.93 2.90 -1.21
CA GLU A 230 -28.18 3.59 -0.90
C GLU A 230 -28.47 3.59 0.61
N LEU A 231 -28.27 2.47 1.32
CA LEU A 231 -28.42 2.42 2.78
C LEU A 231 -27.40 3.31 3.49
N SER A 232 -26.16 3.38 3.00
CA SER A 232 -25.14 4.28 3.55
C SER A 232 -25.54 5.75 3.38
N ARG A 233 -26.09 6.10 2.21
CA ARG A 233 -26.57 7.46 1.92
C ARG A 233 -27.76 7.84 2.80
N LEU A 234 -28.73 6.93 2.98
CA LEU A 234 -29.87 7.14 3.87
C LEU A 234 -29.39 7.32 5.30
N TYR A 235 -28.46 6.48 5.77
CA TYR A 235 -27.93 6.57 7.13
C TYR A 235 -27.32 7.94 7.40
N VAL A 236 -26.46 8.45 6.51
CA VAL A 236 -25.85 9.78 6.70
C VAL A 236 -26.85 10.94 6.60
N SER A 237 -27.91 10.75 5.84
CA SER A 237 -29.01 11.72 5.76
C SER A 237 -29.80 11.78 7.07
N ASP A 238 -29.99 10.64 7.72
CA ASP A 238 -30.75 10.50 8.98
C ASP A 238 -29.93 10.87 10.23
N ILE A 239 -28.59 10.97 10.14
CA ILE A 239 -27.75 11.54 11.22
C ILE A 239 -28.17 13.00 11.47
N SER A 240 -28.85 13.24 12.59
CA SER A 240 -29.33 14.57 13.00
C SER A 240 -28.21 15.47 13.54
N ASP A 241 -27.20 14.88 14.18
CA ASP A 241 -26.05 15.60 14.73
C ASP A 241 -25.07 16.05 13.63
N PRO A 242 -24.92 17.37 13.38
CA PRO A 242 -24.02 17.88 12.35
C PRO A 242 -22.56 17.52 12.59
N GLN A 243 -22.13 17.38 13.86
CA GLN A 243 -20.75 17.03 14.20
C GLN A 243 -20.43 15.59 13.82
N THR A 244 -21.30 14.63 14.14
CA THR A 244 -21.14 13.24 13.71
C THR A 244 -21.05 13.13 12.19
N ARG A 245 -21.88 13.88 11.44
CA ARG A 245 -21.81 13.91 9.98
C ARG A 245 -20.46 14.45 9.49
N LEU A 246 -20.00 15.57 10.02
CA LEU A 246 -18.72 16.19 9.67
C LEU A 246 -17.55 15.23 9.90
N VAL A 247 -17.53 14.57 11.06
CA VAL A 247 -16.47 13.63 11.43
C VAL A 247 -16.50 12.39 10.54
N LEU A 248 -17.68 11.88 10.21
CA LEU A 248 -17.83 10.75 9.30
C LEU A 248 -17.44 11.09 7.86
N GLU A 249 -17.76 12.29 7.38
CA GLU A 249 -17.28 12.79 6.09
C GLU A 249 -15.75 12.84 6.04
N ALA A 250 -15.12 13.37 7.08
CA ALA A 250 -13.66 13.42 7.23
C ALA A 250 -13.06 12.01 7.29
N ALA A 251 -13.64 11.11 8.07
CA ALA A 251 -13.22 9.70 8.15
C ALA A 251 -13.37 8.96 6.82
N SER A 252 -14.29 9.38 5.94
CA SER A 252 -14.54 8.68 4.68
C SER A 252 -13.40 8.81 3.67
N VAL A 253 -12.57 9.85 3.78
CA VAL A 253 -11.50 10.14 2.81
C VAL A 253 -10.13 9.54 3.17
N VAL A 254 -10.04 8.81 4.28
CA VAL A 254 -8.80 8.21 4.78
C VAL A 254 -8.97 6.72 5.06
N ARG A 255 -7.89 5.96 4.93
CA ARG A 255 -7.88 4.51 5.16
C ARG A 255 -8.20 4.14 6.62
N ARG A 256 -7.64 4.91 7.55
CA ARG A 256 -7.70 4.70 9.00
C ARG A 256 -7.75 6.06 9.69
N VAL A 257 -8.48 6.12 10.80
CA VAL A 257 -8.65 7.32 11.60
C VAL A 257 -7.91 7.18 12.92
N THR A 258 -7.01 8.11 13.21
CA THR A 258 -6.31 8.21 14.50
C THR A 258 -6.66 9.52 15.19
N LEU A 259 -6.45 9.60 16.50
CA LEU A 259 -6.71 10.83 17.27
C LEU A 259 -5.90 12.03 16.72
N PRO A 260 -4.58 11.89 16.44
CA PRO A 260 -3.81 12.98 15.82
C PRO A 260 -4.30 13.37 14.42
N LEU A 261 -4.75 12.41 13.61
CA LEU A 261 -5.27 12.67 12.27
C LEU A 261 -6.60 13.43 12.32
N LEU A 262 -7.50 13.09 13.26
CA LEU A 262 -8.73 13.84 13.49
C LEU A 262 -8.42 15.30 13.85
N GLY A 263 -7.48 15.55 14.76
CA GLY A 263 -7.07 16.91 15.10
C GLY A 263 -6.46 17.68 13.91
N ALA A 264 -5.73 17.00 13.03
CA ALA A 264 -5.19 17.62 11.82
C ALA A 264 -6.29 17.95 10.78
N MET A 265 -7.30 17.10 10.64
CA MET A 265 -8.37 17.25 9.65
C MET A 265 -9.47 18.21 10.11
N LEU A 266 -9.77 18.20 11.41
CA LEU A 266 -10.88 18.90 12.07
C LEU A 266 -10.34 19.76 13.23
N PRO A 267 -9.61 20.86 12.94
CA PRO A 267 -8.95 21.66 13.99
C PRO A 267 -9.92 22.35 14.94
N ASP A 268 -11.16 22.59 14.51
CA ASP A 268 -12.20 23.26 15.29
C ASP A 268 -13.05 22.29 16.14
N ALA A 269 -12.80 20.98 16.04
CA ALA A 269 -13.49 19.94 16.80
C ALA A 269 -12.56 19.31 17.83
N SER A 270 -13.12 18.89 18.97
CA SER A 270 -12.37 18.07 19.93
C SER A 270 -12.06 16.70 19.30
N PRO A 271 -10.78 16.32 19.14
CA PRO A 271 -10.43 15.04 18.52
C PRO A 271 -10.99 13.84 19.30
N LEU A 272 -11.08 13.95 20.64
CA LEU A 272 -11.61 12.88 21.50
C LEU A 272 -13.11 12.69 21.29
N ASP A 273 -13.89 13.79 21.28
CA ASP A 273 -15.33 13.75 21.01
C ASP A 273 -15.60 13.22 19.59
N ALA A 274 -14.82 13.66 18.60
CA ALA A 274 -14.89 13.15 17.24
C ALA A 274 -14.62 11.63 17.17
N GLN A 275 -13.62 11.13 17.91
CA GLN A 275 -13.31 9.72 17.97
C GLN A 275 -14.43 8.90 18.63
N GLU A 276 -15.01 9.41 19.72
CA GLU A 276 -16.13 8.75 20.41
C GLU A 276 -17.37 8.66 19.54
N ARG A 277 -17.72 9.74 18.81
CA ARG A 277 -18.82 9.74 17.84
C ARG A 277 -18.63 8.71 16.75
N LEU A 278 -17.44 8.62 16.16
CA LEU A 278 -17.13 7.59 15.16
C LEU A 278 -17.25 6.19 15.74
N ARG A 279 -16.67 5.95 16.92
CA ARG A 279 -16.69 4.63 17.57
C ARG A 279 -18.11 4.16 17.87
N ALA A 280 -19.06 5.07 18.09
CA ALA A 280 -20.46 4.74 18.33
C ALA A 280 -21.21 4.26 17.07
N LEU A 281 -20.65 4.43 15.87
CA LEU A 281 -21.31 4.05 14.61
C LEU A 281 -21.25 2.53 14.37
N PRO A 282 -22.33 1.91 13.86
CA PRO A 282 -22.46 0.45 13.76
C PRO A 282 -21.54 -0.20 12.72
N PHE A 283 -20.92 0.59 11.83
CA PHE A 283 -20.01 0.15 10.77
C PHE A 283 -18.57 0.64 11.00
N VAL A 284 -18.27 1.16 12.18
CA VAL A 284 -16.91 1.55 12.58
C VAL A 284 -16.35 0.53 13.55
N GLN A 285 -15.15 0.04 13.24
CA GLN A 285 -14.43 -0.91 14.08
C GLN A 285 -13.21 -0.22 14.69
N ALA A 286 -12.91 -0.53 15.95
CA ALA A 286 -11.66 -0.13 16.57
C ALA A 286 -10.63 -1.24 16.34
N ASP A 287 -9.44 -0.87 15.87
CA ASP A 287 -8.27 -1.73 15.85
C ASP A 287 -7.25 -1.26 16.92
N ARG A 288 -6.06 -1.87 16.96
CA ARG A 288 -5.00 -1.47 17.91
C ARG A 288 -4.47 -0.05 17.70
N GLU A 289 -4.72 0.53 16.53
CA GLU A 289 -4.00 1.68 16.01
C GLU A 289 -4.92 2.86 15.65
N GLY A 290 -6.23 2.66 15.64
CA GLY A 290 -7.21 3.64 15.22
C GLY A 290 -8.62 3.08 15.02
N LEU A 291 -9.43 3.83 14.29
CA LEU A 291 -10.77 3.46 13.87
C LEU A 291 -10.80 3.22 12.36
N LEU A 292 -11.55 2.20 11.96
CA LEU A 292 -11.75 1.82 10.58
C LEU A 292 -13.24 1.91 10.24
N VAL A 293 -13.57 2.77 9.29
CA VAL A 293 -14.90 2.77 8.66
C VAL A 293 -14.94 1.59 7.69
N HIS A 294 -15.98 0.77 7.75
CA HIS A 294 -16.16 -0.35 6.83
C HIS A 294 -16.01 0.10 5.37
N ASP A 295 -15.19 -0.60 4.59
CA ASP A 295 -14.74 -0.17 3.26
C ASP A 295 -15.91 0.21 2.33
N ALA A 296 -16.93 -0.65 2.21
CA ALA A 296 -18.09 -0.38 1.36
C ALA A 296 -18.90 0.88 1.78
N VAL A 297 -18.99 1.17 3.08
CA VAL A 297 -19.63 2.39 3.58
C VAL A 297 -18.73 3.58 3.30
N ARG A 298 -17.44 3.46 3.62
CA ARG A 298 -16.43 4.48 3.38
C ARG A 298 -16.41 4.95 1.93
N ASP A 299 -16.38 4.01 0.99
CA ASP A 299 -16.33 4.28 -0.45
C ASP A 299 -17.61 4.99 -0.93
N ALA A 300 -18.79 4.53 -0.49
CA ALA A 300 -20.07 5.16 -0.81
C ALA A 300 -20.16 6.60 -0.27
N LEU A 301 -19.64 6.84 0.93
CA LEU A 301 -19.62 8.17 1.55
C LEU A 301 -18.60 9.10 0.90
N ALA A 302 -17.40 8.60 0.59
CA ALA A 302 -16.39 9.36 -0.13
C ALA A 302 -16.89 9.81 -1.51
N LEU A 303 -17.57 8.91 -2.24
CA LEU A 303 -18.18 9.21 -3.53
C LEU A 303 -19.27 10.28 -3.42
N THR A 304 -20.14 10.16 -2.40
CA THR A 304 -21.20 11.15 -2.14
C THR A 304 -20.62 12.51 -1.75
N LEU A 305 -19.61 12.54 -0.88
CA LEU A 305 -18.93 13.76 -0.44
C LEU A 305 -18.23 14.45 -1.61
N ARG A 306 -17.54 13.69 -2.47
CA ARG A 306 -16.89 14.21 -3.67
C ARG A 306 -17.89 14.88 -4.62
N ALA A 307 -19.08 14.29 -4.78
CA ALA A 307 -20.11 14.86 -5.64
C ALA A 307 -20.77 16.11 -5.02
N ARG A 308 -21.07 16.09 -3.71
CA ARG A 308 -21.81 17.15 -3.02
C ARG A 308 -20.93 18.34 -2.61
N ASN A 309 -19.70 18.07 -2.15
CA ASN A 309 -18.75 19.06 -1.66
C ASN A 309 -17.31 18.72 -2.11
N PRO A 310 -16.97 18.92 -3.39
CA PRO A 310 -15.63 18.63 -3.91
C PRO A 310 -14.51 19.38 -3.17
N GLN A 311 -14.78 20.60 -2.70
CA GLN A 311 -13.80 21.41 -1.96
C GLN A 311 -13.50 20.81 -0.58
N GLY A 312 -14.53 20.40 0.16
CA GLY A 312 -14.39 19.70 1.44
C GLY A 312 -13.66 18.38 1.28
N TYR A 313 -14.03 17.59 0.27
CA TYR A 313 -13.34 16.34 -0.11
C TYR A 313 -11.83 16.56 -0.31
N GLY A 314 -11.46 17.51 -1.17
CA GLY A 314 -10.06 17.85 -1.44
C GLY A 314 -9.34 18.47 -0.24
N SER A 315 -10.06 19.22 0.61
CA SER A 315 -9.49 19.81 1.85
C SER A 315 -9.09 18.73 2.85
N TYR A 316 -9.98 17.78 3.13
CA TYR A 316 -9.70 16.66 4.04
C TYR A 316 -8.52 15.82 3.55
N ARG A 317 -8.48 15.46 2.25
CA ARG A 317 -7.35 14.72 1.67
C ARG A 317 -6.03 15.45 1.80
N ARG A 318 -5.98 16.76 1.53
CA ARG A 318 -4.77 17.58 1.70
C ARG A 318 -4.30 17.68 3.15
N LYS A 319 -5.24 17.82 4.10
CA LYS A 319 -4.92 17.81 5.55
C LYS A 319 -4.38 16.45 6.00
N ALA A 320 -5.02 15.36 5.58
CA ALA A 320 -4.56 14.00 5.86
C ALA A 320 -3.16 13.75 5.32
N TYR A 321 -2.94 14.11 4.05
CA TYR A 321 -1.64 14.02 3.42
C TYR A 321 -0.54 14.79 4.18
N ARG A 322 -0.77 16.05 4.59
CA ARG A 322 0.21 16.81 5.38
C ARG A 322 0.53 16.12 6.72
N HIS A 323 -0.47 15.50 7.34
CA HIS A 323 -0.30 14.72 8.57
C HIS A 323 0.55 13.46 8.33
N PHE A 324 0.31 12.71 7.24
CA PHE A 324 1.12 11.53 6.91
C PHE A 324 2.58 11.92 6.60
N MET A 325 2.78 13.06 5.92
CA MET A 325 4.10 13.57 5.62
C MET A 325 4.89 14.02 6.85
N SER A 326 4.24 14.55 7.89
CA SER A 326 4.94 14.86 9.14
C SER A 326 5.45 13.59 9.83
N GLY A 327 4.67 12.50 9.79
CA GLY A 327 5.07 11.19 10.30
C GLY A 327 6.27 10.57 9.55
N LEU A 328 6.33 10.71 8.23
CA LEU A 328 7.48 10.22 7.45
C LEU A 328 8.79 10.94 7.80
N ARG A 329 8.72 12.24 8.13
CA ARG A 329 9.91 13.06 8.44
C ARG A 329 10.48 12.79 9.84
N THR A 330 9.63 12.36 10.77
CA THR A 330 10.05 12.08 12.16
C THR A 330 10.64 10.68 12.34
N GLY A 331 10.68 9.86 11.28
CA GLY A 331 11.34 8.54 11.29
C GLY A 331 10.66 7.55 12.24
N THR A 332 9.34 7.60 12.35
CA THR A 332 8.58 6.71 13.24
C THR A 332 8.80 5.23 12.90
N PRO A 333 8.70 4.31 13.89
CA PRO A 333 8.82 2.85 13.67
C PRO A 333 7.84 2.25 12.65
N ASP A 334 6.85 3.03 12.19
CA ASP A 334 5.69 2.62 11.41
C ASP A 334 5.69 3.16 9.96
N LEU A 335 6.89 3.31 9.36
CA LEU A 335 7.09 3.91 8.03
C LEU A 335 6.12 3.35 6.97
N TRP A 336 5.93 2.01 6.93
CA TRP A 336 5.00 1.40 5.98
C TRP A 336 3.55 1.85 6.18
N ARG A 337 3.10 2.05 7.42
CA ARG A 337 1.71 2.44 7.69
C ARG A 337 1.41 3.82 7.12
N CYS A 338 2.33 4.77 7.29
CA CYS A 338 2.24 6.08 6.65
C CYS A 338 2.20 5.97 5.12
N ILE A 339 2.91 5.01 4.54
CA ILE A 339 2.95 4.79 3.09
C ILE A 339 1.67 4.14 2.59
N ALA A 340 1.12 3.16 3.31
CA ALA A 340 -0.19 2.60 3.01
C ALA A 340 -1.28 3.68 3.07
N ASP A 341 -1.20 4.60 4.04
CA ASP A 341 -2.10 5.74 4.17
C ASP A 341 -1.93 6.74 3.00
N LEU A 342 -0.69 6.97 2.52
CA LEU A 342 -0.43 7.77 1.32
C LEU A 342 -0.92 7.10 0.02
N LEU A 343 -0.65 5.81 -0.16
CA LEU A 343 -1.10 5.03 -1.32
C LEU A 343 -2.63 5.00 -1.41
N TYR A 344 -3.32 4.97 -0.27
CA TYR A 344 -4.78 5.09 -0.23
C TYR A 344 -5.29 6.43 -0.79
N LEU A 345 -4.54 7.52 -0.58
CA LEU A 345 -4.90 8.82 -1.12
C LEU A 345 -4.69 8.94 -2.63
N LEU A 346 -4.08 7.97 -3.32
CA LEU A 346 -3.98 7.99 -4.79
C LEU A 346 -5.31 7.57 -5.42
N GLU A 347 -5.89 8.42 -6.27
CA GLU A 347 -7.09 8.12 -7.04
C GLU A 347 -6.87 8.08 -8.55
N ASN A 348 -5.72 8.59 -9.03
CA ASN A 348 -5.45 8.58 -10.46
C ASN A 348 -5.49 7.14 -10.99
N PRO A 349 -6.40 6.79 -11.91
CA PRO A 349 -6.62 5.41 -12.32
C PRO A 349 -5.37 4.79 -12.97
N VAL A 350 -4.59 5.59 -13.69
CA VAL A 350 -3.35 5.14 -14.35
C VAL A 350 -2.28 4.80 -13.30
N VAL A 351 -2.15 5.63 -12.26
CA VAL A 351 -1.21 5.38 -11.17
C VAL A 351 -1.70 4.20 -10.32
N ARG A 352 -2.99 4.15 -9.97
CA ARG A 352 -3.59 3.06 -9.20
C ARG A 352 -3.41 1.72 -9.89
N GLU A 353 -3.69 1.62 -11.19
CA GLU A 353 -3.51 0.37 -11.94
C GLU A 353 -2.04 -0.10 -11.93
N ALA A 354 -1.06 0.83 -11.84
CA ALA A 354 0.35 0.49 -11.75
C ALA A 354 0.79 -0.08 -10.38
N PHE A 355 0.02 0.14 -9.32
CA PHE A 355 0.27 -0.42 -7.98
C PHE A 355 -0.70 -1.54 -7.59
N PHE A 356 -1.93 -1.49 -8.10
CA PHE A 356 -3.05 -2.36 -7.77
C PHE A 356 -3.80 -2.77 -9.05
N PRO A 357 -3.18 -3.58 -9.94
CA PRO A 357 -3.77 -3.90 -11.23
C PRO A 357 -4.92 -4.89 -11.08
N SER A 358 -5.99 -4.63 -11.83
CA SER A 358 -7.25 -5.36 -11.73
C SER A 358 -7.14 -6.82 -12.20
N GLY A 359 -6.20 -7.12 -13.11
CA GLY A 359 -6.02 -8.45 -13.72
C GLY A 359 -4.81 -9.26 -13.21
N ALA A 360 -3.93 -8.67 -12.39
CA ALA A 360 -2.77 -9.38 -11.82
C ALA A 360 -3.18 -10.54 -10.89
N GLN A 361 -4.47 -10.64 -10.60
CA GLN A 361 -5.05 -11.58 -9.67
C GLN A 361 -4.91 -13.05 -10.09
N GLU A 362 -4.73 -13.32 -11.37
CA GLU A 362 -4.70 -14.69 -11.89
C GLU A 362 -3.31 -15.33 -11.89
N TYR A 363 -2.27 -14.56 -11.57
CA TYR A 363 -0.88 -14.97 -11.73
C TYR A 363 -0.09 -14.86 -10.43
N ALA A 364 0.83 -15.79 -10.22
CA ALA A 364 1.85 -15.72 -9.18
C ALA A 364 3.21 -15.37 -9.81
N VAL A 365 4.02 -14.57 -9.12
CA VAL A 365 5.38 -14.25 -9.57
C VAL A 365 6.37 -14.81 -8.57
N GLU A 366 7.25 -15.70 -9.02
CA GLU A 366 8.12 -16.51 -8.16
C GLU A 366 9.57 -16.49 -8.67
N PRO A 367 10.58 -16.72 -7.81
CA PRO A 367 11.94 -16.95 -8.29
C PRO A 367 11.98 -18.12 -9.29
N ALA A 368 12.73 -17.96 -10.37
CA ALA A 368 12.87 -19.01 -11.36
C ALA A 368 13.59 -20.25 -10.80
N LEU A 369 13.08 -21.43 -11.14
CA LEU A 369 13.65 -22.73 -10.81
C LEU A 369 14.36 -23.33 -12.04
N PRO A 370 15.32 -24.26 -11.86
CA PRO A 370 16.00 -24.91 -12.99
C PRO A 370 15.05 -25.55 -14.00
N GLN A 371 13.92 -26.09 -13.53
CA GLN A 371 12.90 -26.72 -14.36
C GLN A 371 12.12 -25.74 -15.26
N ASP A 372 12.22 -24.43 -15.01
CA ASP A 372 11.56 -23.41 -15.84
C ASP A 372 12.33 -23.09 -17.13
N GLU A 373 13.56 -23.60 -17.27
CA GLU A 373 14.43 -23.34 -18.42
C GLU A 373 13.73 -23.54 -19.78
N PRO A 374 13.04 -24.67 -20.05
CA PRO A 374 12.40 -24.86 -21.35
C PRO A 374 11.35 -23.79 -21.66
N ALA A 375 10.55 -23.40 -20.67
CA ALA A 375 9.50 -22.40 -20.85
C ALA A 375 10.09 -20.99 -21.03
N ILE A 376 11.13 -20.62 -20.27
CA ILE A 376 11.79 -19.32 -20.42
C ILE A 376 12.44 -19.21 -21.80
N LEU A 377 13.15 -20.25 -22.25
CA LEU A 377 13.78 -20.27 -23.56
C LEU A 377 12.73 -20.22 -24.68
N GLU A 378 11.61 -20.94 -24.57
CA GLU A 378 10.51 -20.86 -25.54
C GLU A 378 9.92 -19.44 -25.64
N ILE A 379 9.73 -18.76 -24.50
CA ILE A 379 9.24 -17.37 -24.47
C ILE A 379 10.26 -16.42 -25.10
N ILE A 380 11.56 -16.60 -24.82
CA ILE A 380 12.63 -15.81 -25.43
C ILE A 380 12.62 -16.01 -26.94
N ASP A 381 12.66 -17.26 -27.42
CA ASP A 381 12.73 -17.58 -28.86
C ASP A 381 11.51 -17.07 -29.64
N ARG A 382 10.35 -16.97 -28.97
CA ARG A 382 9.13 -16.44 -29.59
C ARG A 382 9.17 -14.93 -29.82
N HIS A 383 9.80 -14.16 -28.93
CA HIS A 383 9.71 -12.68 -28.92
C HIS A 383 11.05 -11.99 -29.19
N GLU A 384 12.16 -12.71 -29.11
CA GLU A 384 13.52 -12.22 -29.33
C GLU A 384 14.14 -12.87 -30.57
N THR A 385 14.95 -12.10 -31.28
CA THR A 385 15.81 -12.61 -32.36
C THR A 385 17.02 -13.33 -31.76
N GLN A 386 17.72 -14.17 -32.53
CA GLN A 386 18.91 -14.88 -32.04
C GLN A 386 19.96 -13.94 -31.41
N ALA A 387 20.14 -12.75 -31.99
CA ALA A 387 21.07 -11.74 -31.49
C ALA A 387 20.62 -11.09 -30.17
N THR A 388 19.32 -10.86 -30.01
CA THR A 388 18.73 -10.23 -28.81
C THR A 388 18.47 -11.23 -27.68
N ALA A 389 18.24 -12.50 -28.02
CA ALA A 389 18.11 -13.62 -27.08
C ALA A 389 19.43 -13.97 -26.40
N ARG A 390 20.57 -13.86 -27.12
CA ARG A 390 21.89 -14.31 -26.62
C ARG A 390 22.27 -13.72 -25.25
N PRO A 391 22.17 -12.41 -24.98
CA PRO A 391 22.43 -11.86 -23.65
C PRO A 391 21.49 -12.44 -22.58
N LEU A 392 20.20 -12.61 -22.88
CA LEU A 392 19.23 -13.15 -21.93
C LEU A 392 19.53 -14.60 -21.55
N VAL A 393 19.91 -15.43 -22.53
CA VAL A 393 20.33 -16.82 -22.29
C VAL A 393 21.62 -16.88 -21.46
N GLN A 394 22.55 -15.95 -21.67
CA GLN A 394 23.76 -15.84 -20.84
C GLN A 394 23.43 -15.46 -19.39
N TRP A 395 22.52 -14.51 -19.18
CA TRP A 395 22.01 -14.16 -17.85
C TRP A 395 21.35 -15.37 -17.18
N TRP A 396 20.49 -16.10 -17.89
CA TRP A 396 19.87 -17.34 -17.37
C TRP A 396 20.92 -18.36 -16.93
N THR A 397 21.91 -18.62 -17.78
CA THR A 397 22.94 -19.63 -17.54
C THR A 397 23.81 -19.29 -16.32
N ARG A 398 24.18 -18.02 -16.16
CA ARG A 398 25.21 -17.58 -15.20
C ARG A 398 24.67 -16.88 -13.95
N ALA A 399 23.42 -16.43 -13.97
CA ALA A 399 22.78 -15.68 -12.88
C ALA A 399 21.25 -15.91 -12.87
N ARG A 400 20.82 -17.17 -12.85
CA ARG A 400 19.39 -17.58 -12.88
C ARG A 400 18.54 -16.90 -11.80
N GLU A 401 19.15 -16.60 -10.65
CA GLU A 401 18.52 -15.94 -9.51
C GLU A 401 18.05 -14.50 -9.81
N THR A 402 18.46 -13.93 -10.95
CA THR A 402 17.94 -12.64 -11.43
C THR A 402 16.61 -12.78 -12.16
N PHE A 403 16.16 -14.00 -12.45
CA PHE A 403 14.91 -14.27 -13.14
C PHE A 403 13.79 -14.56 -12.15
N MET A 404 12.65 -13.95 -12.43
CA MET A 404 11.37 -14.23 -11.79
C MET A 404 10.40 -14.72 -12.87
N VAL A 405 9.64 -15.76 -12.57
CA VAL A 405 8.70 -16.41 -13.48
C VAL A 405 7.28 -16.09 -13.03
N THR A 406 6.45 -15.72 -13.99
CA THR A 406 5.01 -15.54 -13.80
C THR A 406 4.30 -16.84 -14.15
N ARG A 407 3.58 -17.40 -13.18
CA ARG A 407 2.83 -18.66 -13.30
C ARG A 407 1.33 -18.41 -13.36
N ASP A 408 0.65 -19.17 -14.20
CA ASP A 408 -0.82 -19.20 -14.23
C ASP A 408 -1.38 -20.13 -13.14
N ARG A 409 -2.71 -20.29 -13.13
CA ARG A 409 -3.41 -21.18 -12.20
C ARG A 409 -3.05 -22.67 -12.35
N SER A 410 -2.44 -23.07 -13.45
CA SER A 410 -1.99 -24.45 -13.69
C SER A 410 -0.53 -24.66 -13.32
N ASP A 411 0.10 -23.68 -12.64
CA ASP A 411 1.53 -23.65 -12.29
C ASP A 411 2.46 -23.56 -13.52
N LYS A 412 1.90 -23.26 -14.70
CA LYS A 412 2.66 -23.13 -15.94
C LYS A 412 3.34 -21.76 -15.99
N ALA A 413 4.63 -21.74 -16.32
CA ALA A 413 5.36 -20.52 -16.63
C ALA A 413 4.79 -19.87 -17.90
N VAL A 414 4.16 -18.70 -17.75
CA VAL A 414 3.50 -17.93 -18.82
C VAL A 414 4.12 -16.56 -19.03
N GLY A 415 5.17 -16.24 -18.29
CA GLY A 415 5.97 -15.04 -18.47
C GLY A 415 7.18 -15.05 -17.56
N PHE A 416 8.09 -14.11 -17.76
CA PHE A 416 9.20 -13.88 -16.85
C PHE A 416 9.64 -12.42 -16.87
N TYR A 417 10.42 -12.03 -15.87
CA TYR A 417 11.27 -10.86 -15.95
C TYR A 417 12.66 -11.13 -15.38
N CYS A 418 13.66 -10.41 -15.88
CA CYS A 418 15.04 -10.45 -15.40
C CYS A 418 15.40 -9.10 -14.78
N ALA A 419 15.66 -9.08 -13.48
CA ALA A 419 16.05 -7.86 -12.76
C ALA A 419 17.16 -8.11 -11.73
N PHE A 420 18.06 -7.15 -11.59
CA PHE A 420 19.22 -7.30 -10.71
C PHE A 420 19.82 -5.97 -10.25
N ASP A 421 20.55 -6.04 -9.14
CA ASP A 421 21.42 -4.95 -8.66
C ASP A 421 22.74 -4.99 -9.43
N PRO A 422 23.11 -3.94 -10.17
CA PRO A 422 24.37 -3.91 -10.91
C PRO A 422 25.60 -4.01 -9.99
N ALA A 423 25.54 -3.66 -8.70
CA ALA A 423 26.70 -3.85 -7.83
C ALA A 423 27.07 -5.34 -7.64
N ARG A 424 26.10 -6.26 -7.81
CA ARG A 424 26.30 -7.71 -7.56
C ARG A 424 26.84 -8.49 -8.76
N TYR A 425 26.56 -8.03 -9.98
CA TYR A 425 26.81 -8.81 -11.20
C TYR A 425 27.82 -8.17 -12.16
N ALA A 426 28.82 -7.46 -11.63
CA ALA A 426 29.82 -6.71 -12.40
C ALA A 426 30.46 -7.49 -13.57
N ARG A 427 30.68 -8.80 -13.40
CA ARG A 427 31.32 -9.66 -14.43
C ARG A 427 30.44 -9.94 -15.64
N LEU A 428 29.11 -9.93 -15.49
CA LEU A 428 28.15 -10.23 -16.57
C LEU A 428 27.77 -8.99 -17.38
N GLN A 429 28.07 -7.81 -16.85
CA GLN A 429 27.64 -6.53 -17.40
C GLN A 429 28.31 -6.16 -18.71
N GLY A 430 29.57 -6.56 -18.89
CA GLY A 430 30.35 -6.22 -20.07
C GLY A 430 29.84 -6.88 -21.34
N GLU A 431 29.11 -7.99 -21.26
CA GLU A 431 28.67 -8.78 -22.41
C GLU A 431 27.31 -8.34 -22.98
N ASP A 432 26.52 -7.59 -22.20
CA ASP A 432 25.18 -7.15 -22.58
C ASP A 432 25.16 -5.66 -23.01
N PRO A 433 24.91 -5.36 -24.30
CA PRO A 433 24.94 -3.99 -24.82
C PRO A 433 24.02 -3.01 -24.09
N VAL A 434 22.85 -3.47 -23.65
CA VAL A 434 21.88 -2.65 -22.91
C VAL A 434 22.41 -2.29 -21.53
N VAL A 435 22.93 -3.29 -20.81
CA VAL A 435 23.47 -3.10 -19.46
C VAL A 435 24.70 -2.20 -19.51
N ARG A 436 25.55 -2.35 -20.53
CA ARG A 436 26.69 -1.47 -20.76
C ARG A 436 26.27 -0.01 -20.97
N ALA A 437 25.22 0.24 -21.74
CA ALA A 437 24.70 1.60 -21.94
C ALA A 437 24.23 2.22 -20.62
N TRP A 438 23.53 1.45 -19.77
CA TRP A 438 23.09 1.91 -18.46
C TRP A 438 24.23 2.19 -17.48
N LEU A 439 25.28 1.37 -17.51
CA LEU A 439 26.48 1.62 -16.72
C LEU A 439 27.19 2.89 -17.18
N GLY A 440 27.33 3.09 -18.50
CA GLY A 440 27.88 4.34 -19.04
C GLY A 440 27.08 5.58 -18.59
N HIS A 441 25.75 5.46 -18.50
CA HIS A 441 24.93 6.53 -17.94
C HIS A 441 25.17 6.72 -16.43
N LEU A 442 25.30 5.65 -15.65
CA LEU A 442 25.63 5.74 -14.22
C LEU A 442 27.02 6.33 -13.96
N ASP A 443 28.00 6.08 -14.83
CA ASP A 443 29.33 6.68 -14.73
C ASP A 443 29.28 8.20 -14.96
N GLN A 444 28.46 8.64 -15.92
CA GLN A 444 28.24 10.07 -16.21
C GLN A 444 27.38 10.76 -15.15
N HIS A 445 26.44 10.02 -14.55
CA HIS A 445 25.49 10.52 -13.57
C HIS A 445 25.49 9.61 -12.32
N PRO A 446 26.53 9.65 -11.49
CA PRO A 446 26.68 8.71 -10.38
C PRO A 446 25.57 8.86 -9.35
N VAL A 447 25.17 7.74 -8.76
CA VAL A 447 24.31 7.71 -7.57
C VAL A 447 25.17 7.84 -6.30
N PRO A 448 24.65 8.44 -5.21
CA PRO A 448 25.39 8.52 -3.95
C PRO A 448 25.87 7.15 -3.45
N ARG A 449 27.02 7.07 -2.77
CA ARG A 449 27.64 5.79 -2.35
C ARG A 449 26.76 4.87 -1.51
N ARG A 450 25.77 5.42 -0.80
CA ARG A 450 24.81 4.66 0.03
C ARG A 450 23.50 4.36 -0.72
N GLN A 451 23.44 4.66 -2.01
CA GLN A 451 22.28 4.43 -2.84
C GLN A 451 22.64 3.60 -4.06
N GLY A 452 21.67 2.81 -4.54
CA GLY A 452 21.85 1.86 -5.62
C GLY A 452 20.84 2.05 -6.74
N SER A 453 21.01 1.23 -7.76
CA SER A 453 20.11 1.15 -8.91
C SER A 453 19.56 -0.27 -9.03
N LEU A 454 18.38 -0.41 -9.64
CA LEU A 454 17.83 -1.70 -10.03
C LEU A 454 17.71 -1.74 -11.55
N PHE A 455 18.29 -2.76 -12.18
CA PHE A 455 18.25 -2.95 -13.63
C PHE A 455 17.20 -4.00 -13.95
N LEU A 456 16.11 -3.61 -14.61
CA LEU A 456 15.09 -4.49 -15.15
C LEU A 456 15.41 -4.75 -16.62
N ARG A 457 16.25 -5.75 -16.86
CA ARG A 457 16.83 -6.02 -18.16
C ARG A 457 15.79 -6.43 -19.20
N ARG A 458 14.77 -7.19 -18.81
CA ARG A 458 13.69 -7.60 -19.71
C ARG A 458 12.48 -8.13 -18.94
N TRP A 459 11.30 -8.02 -19.52
CA TRP A 459 10.14 -8.83 -19.18
C TRP A 459 9.47 -9.30 -20.46
N LEU A 460 8.93 -10.52 -20.45
CA LEU A 460 8.19 -11.09 -21.57
C LEU A 460 7.05 -11.95 -21.06
N ALA A 461 5.85 -11.75 -21.61
CA ALA A 461 4.74 -12.68 -21.49
C ALA A 461 4.78 -13.67 -22.67
N ALA A 462 4.37 -14.92 -22.43
CA ALA A 462 4.41 -15.96 -23.45
C ALA A 462 3.60 -15.61 -24.70
N GLU A 463 2.43 -15.00 -24.54
CA GLU A 463 1.54 -14.67 -25.66
C GLU A 463 1.78 -13.25 -26.19
N THR A 464 1.87 -12.27 -25.28
CA THR A 464 1.90 -10.84 -25.66
C THR A 464 3.30 -10.23 -25.69
N GLY A 465 4.34 -10.99 -25.32
CA GLY A 465 5.71 -10.51 -25.28
C GLY A 465 5.86 -9.31 -24.35
N GLU A 466 6.35 -8.21 -24.89
CA GLU A 466 6.49 -6.96 -24.16
C GLU A 466 5.25 -6.05 -24.18
N ALA A 467 4.11 -6.45 -24.78
CA ALA A 467 2.89 -5.63 -24.79
C ALA A 467 2.04 -5.79 -23.49
N PRO A 468 1.23 -4.76 -23.11
CA PRO A 468 0.43 -4.78 -21.88
C PRO A 468 -0.47 -6.01 -21.77
N SER A 469 -0.38 -6.71 -20.64
CA SER A 469 -1.20 -7.89 -20.34
C SER A 469 -1.29 -8.11 -18.84
N ALA A 470 -2.19 -9.00 -18.41
CA ALA A 470 -2.32 -9.38 -17.01
C ALA A 470 -1.05 -10.06 -16.44
N VAL A 471 -0.31 -10.80 -17.30
CA VAL A 471 1.00 -11.38 -16.95
C VAL A 471 2.01 -10.27 -16.61
N GLN A 472 2.07 -9.22 -17.43
CA GLN A 472 2.97 -8.10 -17.15
C GLN A 472 2.54 -7.27 -15.95
N ALA A 473 1.23 -7.09 -15.78
CA ALA A 473 0.69 -6.41 -14.62
C ALA A 473 1.18 -7.12 -13.34
N ALA A 474 1.13 -8.46 -13.30
CA ALA A 474 1.68 -9.23 -12.18
C ALA A 474 3.19 -9.00 -11.99
N CYS A 475 4.00 -9.01 -13.06
CA CYS A 475 5.43 -8.68 -12.99
C CYS A 475 5.68 -7.30 -12.39
N TRP A 476 4.88 -6.30 -12.77
CA TRP A 476 5.05 -4.93 -12.28
C TRP A 476 4.72 -4.78 -10.80
N VAL A 477 3.66 -5.41 -10.31
CA VAL A 477 3.35 -5.36 -8.87
C VAL A 477 4.49 -5.99 -8.07
N ASP A 478 5.01 -7.13 -8.52
CA ASP A 478 6.15 -7.78 -7.86
C ASP A 478 7.42 -6.91 -7.93
N LEU A 479 7.64 -6.21 -9.04
CA LEU A 479 8.71 -5.24 -9.16
C LEU A 479 8.52 -4.04 -8.20
N LYS A 480 7.29 -3.55 -8.01
CA LYS A 480 7.01 -2.51 -7.00
C LYS A 480 7.26 -3.02 -5.58
N ARG A 481 6.95 -4.29 -5.28
CA ARG A 481 7.37 -4.93 -4.03
C ARG A 481 8.89 -4.88 -3.86
N LYS A 482 9.67 -5.23 -4.89
CA LYS A 482 11.14 -5.08 -4.87
C LYS A 482 11.59 -3.63 -4.63
N TYR A 483 10.86 -2.63 -5.14
CA TYR A 483 11.19 -1.23 -4.85
C TYR A 483 11.10 -0.96 -3.35
N LEU A 484 10.03 -1.44 -2.72
CA LEU A 484 9.81 -1.30 -1.30
C LEU A 484 10.91 -1.99 -0.48
N GLU A 485 11.32 -3.20 -0.88
CA GLU A 485 12.40 -3.96 -0.23
C GLU A 485 13.77 -3.28 -0.33
N LEU A 486 14.03 -2.55 -1.41
CA LEU A 486 15.32 -1.89 -1.63
C LEU A 486 15.41 -0.50 -0.99
N ARG A 487 14.36 -0.04 -0.30
CA ARG A 487 14.41 1.21 0.47
C ARG A 487 15.35 1.10 1.68
N PRO A 488 15.85 2.23 2.20
CA PRO A 488 15.86 3.57 1.60
C PRO A 488 16.98 3.75 0.54
N HIS A 489 17.57 2.65 0.07
CA HIS A 489 18.79 2.68 -0.73
C HIS A 489 18.50 2.79 -2.24
N LEU A 490 17.33 2.40 -2.71
CA LEU A 490 16.99 2.48 -4.13
C LEU A 490 16.89 3.94 -4.59
N ARG A 491 17.74 4.32 -5.54
CA ARG A 491 17.74 5.67 -6.13
C ARG A 491 17.24 5.69 -7.56
N ARG A 492 17.56 4.68 -8.37
CA ARG A 492 17.09 4.59 -9.76
C ARG A 492 16.64 3.19 -10.13
N VAL A 493 15.66 3.12 -11.03
CA VAL A 493 15.33 1.91 -11.77
C VAL A 493 15.52 2.18 -13.26
N TYR A 494 16.16 1.26 -13.96
CA TYR A 494 16.31 1.27 -15.41
C TYR A 494 15.49 0.11 -15.98
N LEU A 495 14.80 0.34 -17.09
CA LEU A 495 14.09 -0.69 -17.83
C LEU A 495 14.23 -0.50 -19.34
N THR A 496 14.16 -1.60 -20.09
CA THR A 496 14.17 -1.58 -21.56
C THR A 496 12.91 -2.11 -22.19
N LEU A 497 12.49 -1.42 -23.24
CA LEU A 497 11.34 -1.73 -24.10
C LEU A 497 11.74 -1.52 -25.56
N ARG A 498 11.16 -2.29 -26.49
CA ARG A 498 11.26 -1.95 -27.92
C ARG A 498 10.25 -0.86 -28.28
N ASP A 499 9.03 -0.98 -27.77
CA ASP A 499 7.96 -0.01 -27.93
C ASP A 499 7.51 0.59 -26.59
N LEU A 500 7.73 1.90 -26.45
CA LEU A 500 7.32 2.67 -25.27
C LEU A 500 5.89 3.22 -25.41
N ALA A 501 5.31 3.24 -26.61
CA ALA A 501 4.01 3.87 -26.85
C ALA A 501 2.88 3.28 -25.98
N PRO A 502 2.78 1.95 -25.78
CA PRO A 502 1.76 1.37 -24.89
C PRO A 502 1.90 1.80 -23.43
N TYR A 503 3.09 2.26 -23.03
CA TYR A 503 3.45 2.60 -21.66
C TYR A 503 3.54 4.10 -21.39
N ALA A 504 3.50 4.93 -22.43
CA ALA A 504 3.81 6.35 -22.34
C ALA A 504 2.98 7.07 -21.25
N ALA A 505 1.68 6.79 -21.18
CA ALA A 505 0.79 7.41 -20.19
C ALA A 505 1.19 7.05 -18.74
N VAL A 506 1.48 5.78 -18.48
CA VAL A 506 1.92 5.30 -17.15
C VAL A 506 3.32 5.82 -16.83
N ALA A 507 4.25 5.71 -17.79
CA ALA A 507 5.63 6.17 -17.67
C ALA A 507 5.69 7.66 -17.30
N GLN A 508 4.95 8.51 -18.01
CA GLN A 508 4.88 9.94 -17.73
C GLN A 508 4.32 10.22 -16.33
N ARG A 509 3.25 9.53 -15.93
CA ARG A 509 2.61 9.74 -14.63
C ARG A 509 3.46 9.27 -13.46
N LEU A 510 4.22 8.20 -13.64
CA LEU A 510 5.14 7.68 -12.64
C LEU A 510 6.47 8.44 -12.60
N GLY A 511 6.75 9.30 -13.60
CA GLY A 511 7.97 10.10 -13.67
C GLY A 511 9.16 9.38 -14.31
N PHE A 512 8.90 8.41 -15.19
CA PHE A 512 9.95 7.81 -16.00
C PHE A 512 10.45 8.79 -17.07
N GLU A 513 11.77 8.90 -17.17
CA GLU A 513 12.47 9.65 -18.20
C GLU A 513 12.97 8.67 -19.26
N ILE A 514 12.75 9.00 -20.54
CA ILE A 514 13.35 8.26 -21.64
C ILE A 514 14.78 8.74 -21.81
N LEU A 515 15.72 7.80 -21.97
CA LEU A 515 17.14 8.10 -22.15
C LEU A 515 17.58 7.77 -23.59
N PRO A 516 17.47 8.71 -24.56
CA PRO A 516 17.89 8.49 -25.94
C PRO A 516 19.37 8.11 -26.06
N ALA A 517 20.23 8.66 -25.19
CA ALA A 517 21.66 8.32 -25.13
C ALA A 517 21.93 6.86 -24.74
N CYS A 518 20.93 6.17 -24.17
CA CYS A 518 20.97 4.75 -23.84
C CYS A 518 20.16 3.90 -24.83
N ALA A 519 19.80 4.43 -26.00
CA ALA A 519 19.21 3.63 -27.06
C ALA A 519 20.27 2.68 -27.65
N VAL A 520 19.92 1.40 -27.77
CA VAL A 520 20.87 0.36 -28.22
C VAL A 520 20.27 -0.41 -29.39
N GLN A 521 21.09 -0.66 -30.41
CA GLN A 521 20.74 -1.53 -31.54
C GLN A 521 21.38 -2.90 -31.33
N VAL A 522 20.57 -3.96 -31.32
CA VAL A 522 21.04 -5.34 -31.18
C VAL A 522 20.37 -6.20 -32.26
N GLY A 523 21.15 -6.69 -33.22
CA GLY A 523 20.62 -7.55 -34.28
C GLY A 523 19.54 -6.91 -35.15
N GLY A 524 19.60 -5.59 -35.37
CA GLY A 524 18.60 -4.84 -36.13
C GLY A 524 17.40 -4.36 -35.32
N GLU A 525 17.27 -4.79 -34.07
CA GLU A 525 16.21 -4.36 -33.15
C GLU A 525 16.68 -3.19 -32.28
N ALA A 526 15.82 -2.18 -32.12
CA ALA A 526 16.06 -1.03 -31.28
C ALA A 526 15.51 -1.27 -29.86
N TYR A 527 16.36 -1.12 -28.85
CA TYR A 527 15.91 -1.01 -27.46
C TYR A 527 15.96 0.43 -27.00
N SER A 528 14.83 0.89 -26.49
CA SER A 528 14.70 2.15 -25.77
C SER A 528 14.87 1.92 -24.28
N THR A 529 15.48 2.89 -23.60
CA THR A 529 15.66 2.88 -22.14
C THR A 529 14.71 3.89 -21.51
N ALA A 530 13.99 3.46 -20.48
CA ALA A 530 13.32 4.34 -19.54
C ALA A 530 13.96 4.22 -18.16
N MET A 531 14.09 5.35 -17.46
CA MET A 531 14.71 5.43 -16.15
C MET A 531 13.79 6.18 -15.19
N LEU A 532 13.57 5.63 -14.00
CA LEU A 532 12.86 6.30 -12.92
C LEU A 532 13.87 6.69 -11.84
N ASP A 533 13.98 7.98 -11.55
CA ASP A 533 14.78 8.50 -10.44
C ASP A 533 13.86 8.80 -9.24
N PHE A 534 14.03 8.05 -8.15
CA PHE A 534 13.23 8.20 -6.93
C PHE A 534 13.62 9.42 -6.10
N GLY A 535 14.78 10.03 -6.36
CA GLY A 535 15.31 11.11 -5.54
C GLY A 535 16.01 10.62 -4.26
N PRO A 536 16.51 11.56 -3.44
CA PRO A 536 17.34 11.24 -2.28
C PRO A 536 16.57 10.53 -1.17
N SER A 537 15.26 10.78 -1.08
CA SER A 537 14.35 10.13 -0.13
C SER A 537 13.81 8.78 -0.65
N SER A 538 14.43 8.22 -1.69
CA SER A 538 14.08 6.93 -2.27
C SER A 538 12.58 6.83 -2.61
N VAL A 539 12.06 5.62 -2.63
CA VAL A 539 10.68 5.30 -3.02
C VAL A 539 9.66 6.05 -2.18
N ASP A 540 9.93 6.31 -0.90
CA ASP A 540 9.00 7.00 0.00
C ASP A 540 8.75 8.43 -0.42
N GLY A 541 9.84 9.18 -0.71
CA GLY A 541 9.71 10.55 -1.22
C GLY A 541 9.12 10.59 -2.63
N TRP A 542 9.34 9.57 -3.45
CA TRP A 542 8.69 9.47 -4.76
C TRP A 542 7.18 9.25 -4.66
N LEU A 543 6.72 8.33 -3.81
CA LEU A 543 5.31 8.11 -3.54
C LEU A 543 4.64 9.37 -2.99
N ALA A 544 5.30 10.03 -2.04
CA ALA A 544 4.88 11.30 -1.49
C ALA A 544 4.65 12.35 -2.60
N ARG A 545 5.59 12.50 -3.54
CA ARG A 545 5.48 13.44 -4.67
C ARG A 545 4.38 13.08 -5.65
N LEU A 546 4.11 11.78 -5.86
CA LEU A 546 2.98 11.35 -6.70
C LEU A 546 1.64 11.77 -6.08
N VAL A 547 1.47 11.53 -4.77
CA VAL A 547 0.26 11.93 -4.04
C VAL A 547 0.13 13.46 -4.01
N ALA A 548 1.24 14.16 -3.75
CA ALA A 548 1.31 15.62 -3.77
C ALA A 548 0.78 16.20 -5.07
N SER A 549 1.32 15.72 -6.19
CA SER A 549 0.98 16.18 -7.53
C SER A 549 -0.49 15.93 -7.85
N GLU A 550 -1.07 14.82 -7.38
CA GLU A 550 -2.49 14.53 -7.58
C GLU A 550 -3.39 15.44 -6.74
N LEU A 551 -3.01 15.69 -5.49
CA LEU A 551 -3.76 16.54 -4.57
C LEU A 551 -3.57 18.05 -4.83
N GLY A 552 -2.72 18.42 -5.78
CA GLY A 552 -2.33 19.81 -6.01
C GLY A 552 -1.65 20.43 -4.79
N VAL A 553 -0.98 19.60 -3.97
CA VAL A 553 -0.14 20.09 -2.88
C VAL A 553 1.25 20.29 -3.43
N ASP A 554 1.75 21.52 -3.28
CA ASP A 554 3.12 21.83 -3.63
C ASP A 554 4.07 21.18 -2.62
N GLU A 555 4.53 19.98 -2.94
CA GLU A 555 5.47 19.24 -2.10
C GLU A 555 6.92 19.38 -2.58
N GLN A 556 7.14 20.21 -3.60
CA GLN A 556 8.48 20.60 -3.96
C GLN A 556 8.97 21.55 -2.88
N GLY A 557 9.53 20.98 -1.81
CA GLY A 557 10.55 21.67 -1.06
C GLY A 557 11.49 22.26 -2.09
N LEU A 558 11.66 23.58 -2.04
CA LEU A 558 12.40 24.33 -3.05
C LEU A 558 13.85 23.83 -3.18
N LEU A 559 14.35 23.00 -2.26
CA LEU A 559 15.74 22.60 -2.09
C LEU A 559 15.90 21.06 -2.02
N ASP A 560 16.81 20.50 -2.81
CA ASP A 560 17.37 19.15 -2.69
C ASP A 560 18.71 19.26 -1.94
N SER A 561 18.71 18.96 -0.63
CA SER A 561 19.90 19.11 0.24
C SER A 561 21.07 18.21 -0.14
N ALA A 562 20.78 17.02 -0.71
CA ALA A 562 21.82 16.08 -1.09
C ALA A 562 22.52 16.51 -2.39
N ALA A 563 21.76 17.03 -3.35
CA ALA A 563 22.28 17.49 -4.63
C ALA A 563 22.77 18.94 -4.61
N ARG A 564 22.42 19.71 -3.56
CA ARG A 564 22.59 21.17 -3.49
C ARG A 564 21.94 21.90 -4.66
N GLU A 565 20.69 21.57 -4.95
CA GLU A 565 19.94 22.12 -6.09
C GLU A 565 18.60 22.70 -5.64
N LEU A 566 18.10 23.71 -6.37
CA LEU A 566 16.69 24.09 -6.30
C LEU A 566 15.86 23.15 -7.18
N VAL A 567 14.67 22.77 -6.71
CA VAL A 567 13.70 21.98 -7.47
C VAL A 567 12.43 22.80 -7.66
N LEU A 568 12.11 23.13 -8.92
CA LEU A 568 10.99 24.00 -9.30
C LEU A 568 10.24 23.43 -10.50
N ASN A 569 8.98 23.08 -10.33
CA ASN A 569 8.12 22.48 -11.36
C ASN A 569 8.82 21.33 -12.12
N GLY A 570 9.57 20.49 -11.41
CA GLY A 570 10.34 19.38 -11.98
C GLY A 570 11.68 19.76 -12.63
N LYS A 571 12.03 21.06 -12.70
CA LYS A 571 13.34 21.54 -13.17
C LYS A 571 14.31 21.68 -12.00
N ARG A 572 15.55 21.23 -12.20
CA ARG A 572 16.64 21.32 -11.23
C ARG A 572 17.57 22.48 -11.60
N ALA A 573 17.96 23.28 -10.61
CA ALA A 573 18.94 24.35 -10.78
C ALA A 573 20.02 24.25 -9.70
N SER A 574 21.26 23.97 -10.09
CA SER A 574 22.36 23.83 -9.13
C SER A 574 22.61 25.13 -8.35
N LEU A 575 22.83 25.01 -7.05
CA LEU A 575 23.16 26.12 -6.16
C LEU A 575 24.66 26.13 -5.87
N SER A 576 25.24 27.33 -5.82
CA SER A 576 26.55 27.54 -5.20
C SER A 576 26.46 27.27 -3.70
N ARG A 577 27.61 27.10 -3.05
CA ARG A 577 27.70 26.84 -1.60
C ARG A 577 26.93 27.86 -0.76
N LEU A 578 27.03 29.15 -1.10
CA LEU A 578 26.37 30.24 -0.35
C LEU A 578 24.87 30.32 -0.65
N GLU A 579 24.46 30.16 -1.91
CA GLU A 579 23.03 30.10 -2.25
C GLU A 579 22.34 28.93 -1.56
N PHE A 580 23.01 27.77 -1.53
CA PHE A 580 22.53 26.60 -0.81
C PHE A 580 22.38 26.88 0.68
N GLY A 581 23.44 27.36 1.33
CA GLY A 581 23.42 27.63 2.77
C GLY A 581 22.38 28.67 3.16
N VAL A 582 22.21 29.75 2.39
CA VAL A 582 21.15 30.75 2.64
C VAL A 582 19.77 30.14 2.49
N MET A 583 19.54 29.36 1.43
CA MET A 583 18.23 28.74 1.20
C MET A 583 17.88 27.70 2.28
N GLU A 584 18.85 26.88 2.67
CA GLU A 584 18.73 25.89 3.74
C GLU A 584 18.42 26.57 5.08
N TYR A 585 19.15 27.63 5.42
CA TYR A 585 18.95 28.37 6.66
C TYR A 585 17.58 29.04 6.72
N LEU A 586 17.11 29.63 5.62
CA LEU A 586 15.76 30.19 5.52
C LEU A 586 14.67 29.10 5.57
N GLN A 587 14.93 27.90 5.04
CA GLN A 587 13.99 26.78 5.07
C GLN A 587 13.84 26.20 6.48
N MET A 588 14.91 26.15 7.27
CA MET A 588 14.86 25.80 8.70
C MET A 588 14.01 26.79 9.51
N HIS A 589 13.97 28.06 9.08
CA HIS A 589 13.24 29.15 9.73
C HIS A 589 11.98 29.56 8.96
N ILE A 590 11.31 28.62 8.29
CA ILE A 590 10.20 28.93 7.39
C ILE A 590 9.05 29.67 8.10
N GLY A 591 8.65 30.79 7.52
CA GLY A 591 7.64 31.72 8.04
C GLY A 591 8.17 32.76 9.03
N GLN A 592 9.45 32.69 9.42
CA GLN A 592 10.08 33.63 10.34
C GLN A 592 10.94 34.65 9.58
N ALA A 593 11.06 35.86 10.12
CA ALA A 593 11.97 36.87 9.58
C ALA A 593 13.38 36.61 10.13
N VAL A 594 14.31 36.27 9.24
CA VAL A 594 15.72 36.01 9.58
C VAL A 594 16.54 37.29 9.37
N PRO A 595 17.21 37.81 10.42
CA PRO A 595 18.12 38.94 10.31
C PRO A 595 19.26 38.71 9.30
N ARG A 596 19.74 39.78 8.65
CA ARG A 596 20.91 39.68 7.76
C ARG A 596 22.17 39.21 8.48
N ILE A 597 22.34 39.63 9.73
CA ILE A 597 23.49 39.26 10.55
C ILE A 597 23.49 37.76 10.85
N ASP A 598 22.33 37.18 11.18
CA ASP A 598 22.20 35.73 11.37
C ASP A 598 22.54 34.94 10.09
N LEU A 599 22.09 35.42 8.92
CA LEU A 599 22.46 34.79 7.64
C LEU A 599 23.97 34.87 7.39
N LEU A 600 24.60 36.00 7.68
CA LEU A 600 26.06 36.14 7.58
C LEU A 600 26.77 35.18 8.52
N GLU A 601 26.43 35.17 9.80
CA GLU A 601 27.12 34.38 10.83
C GLU A 601 26.98 32.87 10.63
N ASN A 602 25.83 32.41 10.12
CA ASN A 602 25.54 30.98 10.02
C ASN A 602 25.84 30.38 8.64
N VAL A 603 25.96 31.20 7.59
CA VAL A 603 26.22 30.71 6.23
C VAL A 603 27.64 31.06 5.74
N TRP A 604 28.23 32.15 6.22
CA TRP A 604 29.62 32.51 5.93
C TRP A 604 30.55 32.07 7.08
N GLU A 605 31.73 31.53 6.75
CA GLU A 605 32.72 31.07 7.74
C GLU A 605 33.30 32.26 8.56
N GLN A 606 33.78 32.00 9.79
CA GLN A 606 34.14 32.98 10.84
C GLN A 606 35.33 33.94 10.57
N SER A 607 35.51 34.39 9.33
CA SER A 607 36.49 35.43 8.99
C SER A 607 35.99 36.35 7.88
N TYR A 608 34.70 36.68 7.91
CA TYR A 608 34.11 37.62 6.96
C TYR A 608 33.94 39.01 7.59
N ASP A 609 34.83 39.94 7.24
CA ASP A 609 34.86 41.32 7.75
C ASP A 609 34.11 42.32 6.83
N GLY A 610 33.16 41.80 6.03
CA GLY A 610 32.41 42.56 5.02
C GLY A 610 30.97 42.89 5.45
N GLY A 611 30.39 43.94 4.85
CA GLY A 611 29.01 44.36 5.14
C GLY A 611 27.93 43.40 4.61
N SER A 612 26.70 43.52 5.12
CA SER A 612 25.54 42.65 4.80
C SER A 612 25.08 42.66 3.34
N ASN A 613 25.68 43.49 2.49
CA ASN A 613 25.36 43.61 1.07
C ASN A 613 25.62 42.30 0.29
N VAL A 614 26.48 41.42 0.79
CA VAL A 614 26.73 40.12 0.14
C VAL A 614 25.56 39.15 0.30
N VAL A 615 24.80 39.24 1.40
CA VAL A 615 23.53 38.50 1.56
C VAL A 615 22.57 38.91 0.45
N ASP A 616 22.46 40.19 0.16
CA ASP A 616 21.54 40.72 -0.86
C ASP A 616 21.90 40.20 -2.27
N VAL A 617 23.20 40.01 -2.57
CA VAL A 617 23.67 39.41 -3.83
C VAL A 617 23.23 37.95 -3.95
N VAL A 618 23.39 37.17 -2.87
CA VAL A 618 22.97 35.76 -2.84
C VAL A 618 21.45 35.64 -2.95
N ILE A 619 20.68 36.49 -2.25
CA ILE A 619 19.22 36.52 -2.36
C ILE A 619 18.77 36.90 -3.78
N ARG A 620 19.46 37.84 -4.43
CA ARG A 620 19.17 38.20 -5.82
C ARG A 620 19.41 37.02 -6.77
N ALA A 621 20.50 36.28 -6.56
CA ALA A 621 20.81 35.08 -7.34
C ALA A 621 19.80 33.96 -7.11
N LEU A 622 19.42 33.70 -5.85
CA LEU A 622 18.36 32.76 -5.48
C LEU A 622 17.02 33.13 -6.12
N ARG A 623 16.59 34.40 -6.02
CA ARG A 623 15.34 34.88 -6.66
C ARG A 623 15.36 34.70 -8.18
N LYS A 624 16.51 34.93 -8.83
CA LYS A 624 16.67 34.67 -10.26
C LYS A 624 16.47 33.18 -10.60
N LYS A 625 17.03 32.28 -9.79
CA LYS A 625 16.86 30.82 -9.97
C LYS A 625 15.44 30.36 -9.62
N LEU A 626 14.76 31.04 -8.70
CA LEU A 626 13.37 30.79 -8.31
C LEU A 626 12.34 31.22 -9.37
N GLY A 627 12.71 32.07 -10.33
CA GLY A 627 11.84 32.49 -11.43
C GLY A 627 10.51 33.06 -10.93
N ASP A 628 9.39 32.50 -11.41
CA ASP A 628 8.03 32.93 -11.04
C ASP A 628 7.74 32.81 -9.53
N ARG A 629 8.51 31.97 -8.81
CA ARG A 629 8.44 31.83 -7.35
C ARG A 629 9.39 32.75 -6.59
N ALA A 630 10.05 33.72 -7.23
CA ALA A 630 10.99 34.64 -6.55
C ALA A 630 10.39 35.31 -5.30
N SER A 631 9.07 35.51 -5.28
CA SER A 631 8.34 36.13 -4.16
C SER A 631 8.26 35.25 -2.91
N VAL A 632 8.60 33.95 -2.96
CA VAL A 632 8.64 33.08 -1.77
C VAL A 632 9.70 33.54 -0.77
N ILE A 633 10.80 34.14 -1.25
CA ILE A 633 11.76 34.86 -0.42
C ILE A 633 11.32 36.31 -0.34
N GLU A 634 10.75 36.70 0.78
CA GLU A 634 10.27 38.04 1.07
C GLU A 634 11.35 38.89 1.75
N THR A 635 11.48 40.15 1.35
CA THR A 635 12.32 41.11 2.08
C THR A 635 11.50 41.70 3.24
N VAL A 636 11.95 41.50 4.47
CA VAL A 636 11.36 42.11 5.66
C VAL A 636 12.12 43.39 5.96
N GLN A 637 11.49 44.54 5.72
CA GLN A 637 12.15 45.85 5.86
C GLN A 637 12.71 46.05 7.27
N GLY A 638 13.94 46.57 7.34
CA GLY A 638 14.67 46.78 8.59
C GLY A 638 15.21 45.51 9.27
N VAL A 639 14.88 44.32 8.79
CA VAL A 639 15.25 43.05 9.46
C VAL A 639 16.12 42.17 8.56
N GLY A 640 15.61 41.72 7.42
CA GLY A 640 16.30 40.75 6.57
C GLY A 640 15.36 40.03 5.63
N TYR A 641 15.35 38.70 5.68
CA TYR A 641 14.63 37.88 4.71
C TYR A 641 13.76 36.83 5.38
N ARG A 642 12.63 36.51 4.75
CA ARG A 642 11.71 35.47 5.20
C ARG A 642 11.39 34.53 4.05
N LEU A 643 11.50 33.23 4.27
CA LEU A 643 10.87 32.26 3.38
C LEU A 643 9.40 32.10 3.78
N ARG A 644 8.49 32.46 2.89
CA ARG A 644 7.04 32.34 3.15
C ARG A 644 6.63 30.86 3.18
N ARG A 645 5.71 30.51 4.08
CA ARG A 645 4.95 29.26 3.97
C ARG A 645 3.99 29.44 2.79
N GLU A 646 4.20 28.73 1.68
CA GLU A 646 3.23 28.73 0.58
C GLU A 646 1.85 28.30 1.16
N ILE A 647 0.79 29.05 0.84
CA ILE A 647 -0.60 28.79 1.28
C ILE A 647 -1.24 27.73 0.39
#